data_AF-A0A414MJ96-F1
#
_entry.id   AF-A0A414MJ96-F1
#
_cell.length_a   1.000
_cell.length_b   1.000
_cell.length_c   1.000
_cell.angle_alpha   90.00
_cell.angle_beta   90.00
_cell.angle_gamma   90.00
#
_symmetry.space_group_name_H-M   'P 1'
#
loop_
_entity.id
_entity.type
_entity.pdbx_description
1 polymer ?
#
loop_
_entity_poly.entity_id
_entity_poly.type
_entity_poly.pdbx_seq_one_letter_code
_entity_poly.pdbx_strand_id
1 'polypeptide(L)'
;MEIREAIIHALDGDAILFIGSGFSLGAINEGNKKIETATPLAHKLLAECDFEEKDFTNDLGIASRIYQSAKSEIDLIEFLRKEYTAIDVTPEQEIIAQINWQRIYTTNYDNVFELACEKNKKKIQSVTLSDRPNDFKNKSNLCIHINGDIKRLTQEKLNSEFKLTNVSYLTEDFNKSEWLTLFRSDLQTAKSIIFIGYSMQYDLDLQRIVYLTPKLIDKTFFIISEQASKTEQALIKTFGMPFPIGIKKLTEHINEIKKNHVHITKLPDSYLCFSKPKIKDFPSSILDIDEFNLLVRGEYNIDNLYYSTINPTDFVYSIHRSKHEEVINLIKTGEHNILIHSDLGNGKSIFMTTLTAFLSKEGYNVLRFNKYYTTYNREIEQICQKEGQHILVFDDYMSYIDCLKELKIHRTNQILILSERSAMNDIYYNSLCDLFGDFHNIDLNRLDSNEIKQFVNILDHYGFWNKFSAERIDRKEDYIKTVCKGQIKNIILKLLNSKTILESFQKLITSIRKRNGYYEAILFILIARVSKLDLDLEDLAYSLNMSQLNSPSFQKDPHVREFVDFNTYSIKSKSSIISQVLLQQIFDSTIVVDVMLSIFRNLNAHRHDEKIKRILKNMMMFTNIQQTINKDDANYKHNILRYYENIKPLSSCNKNPHFWLQYAIVKLSEYDYEQAQIYFDTAYSFAKKIENFDTYQIDNHYARFIIENEIKFGTKATCMQAFSYAHSILMDPKHKTEVRYYPYRVAQNYYPFYERFYKELSHKEQEIFIQSCFEILKRLKSYLETTTTASDRTDVKKSEKNLLRIFKELNITYETK
;
A
#
# COMPACT_ATOMS: atom_id res chain seq x y z
N MET A 1 -13.66 9.00 26.46
CA MET A 1 -14.63 7.90 26.60
C MET A 1 -14.59 7.43 28.05
N GLU A 2 -15.76 7.19 28.65
CA GLU A 2 -15.85 6.68 30.04
C GLU A 2 -15.95 5.15 30.06
N ILE A 3 -15.65 4.52 31.22
CA ILE A 3 -15.73 3.06 31.37
C ILE A 3 -17.15 2.51 31.10
N ARG A 4 -18.19 3.28 31.43
CA ARG A 4 -19.58 2.92 31.15
C ARG A 4 -19.83 2.74 29.64
N GLU A 5 -19.27 3.63 28.84
CA GLU A 5 -19.37 3.58 27.37
C GLU A 5 -18.58 2.38 26.81
N ALA A 6 -17.41 2.07 27.38
CA ALA A 6 -16.64 0.87 27.02
C ALA A 6 -17.40 -0.44 27.35
N ILE A 7 -18.11 -0.50 28.48
CA ILE A 7 -18.95 -1.66 28.81
C ILE A 7 -20.12 -1.79 27.84
N ILE A 8 -20.75 -0.68 27.43
CA ILE A 8 -21.81 -0.68 26.40
C ILE A 8 -21.26 -1.24 25.08
N HIS A 9 -20.10 -0.78 24.63
CA HIS A 9 -19.45 -1.32 23.43
C HIS A 9 -19.17 -2.83 23.55
N ALA A 10 -18.79 -3.31 24.72
CA ALA A 10 -18.58 -4.73 24.96
C ALA A 10 -19.87 -5.54 24.88
N LEU A 11 -20.97 -5.04 25.44
CA LEU A 11 -22.29 -5.66 25.33
C LEU A 11 -22.75 -5.71 23.86
N ASP A 12 -22.53 -4.65 23.09
CA ASP A 12 -22.89 -4.59 21.66
C ASP A 12 -21.98 -5.43 20.75
N GLY A 13 -20.85 -5.90 21.29
CA GLY A 13 -19.88 -6.72 20.59
C GLY A 13 -18.89 -5.96 19.70
N ASP A 14 -18.70 -4.70 20.01
CA ASP A 14 -17.73 -3.79 19.39
C ASP A 14 -16.46 -3.61 20.26
N ALA A 15 -16.27 -4.44 21.29
CA ALA A 15 -15.10 -4.39 22.16
C ALA A 15 -14.23 -5.64 22.08
N ILE A 16 -12.92 -5.45 22.25
CA ILE A 16 -11.94 -6.53 22.40
C ILE A 16 -11.65 -6.76 23.86
N LEU A 17 -11.56 -8.04 24.22
CA LEU A 17 -11.09 -8.48 25.52
C LEU A 17 -9.66 -8.98 25.41
N PHE A 18 -8.80 -8.48 26.30
CA PHE A 18 -7.45 -8.99 26.49
C PHE A 18 -7.28 -9.47 27.93
N ILE A 19 -6.89 -10.74 28.09
CA ILE A 19 -6.86 -11.44 29.37
C ILE A 19 -5.43 -11.72 29.79
N GLY A 20 -5.09 -11.30 31.02
CA GLY A 20 -3.85 -11.64 31.69
C GLY A 20 -4.04 -12.58 32.87
N SER A 21 -2.94 -12.95 33.52
CA SER A 21 -2.91 -13.96 34.58
C SER A 21 -3.77 -13.60 35.79
N GLY A 22 -4.02 -12.31 36.02
CA GLY A 22 -4.91 -11.84 37.07
C GLY A 22 -6.38 -12.22 36.86
N PHE A 23 -6.83 -12.54 35.64
CA PHE A 23 -8.19 -13.01 35.39
C PHE A 23 -8.42 -14.43 35.89
N SER A 24 -7.40 -15.29 35.86
CA SER A 24 -7.49 -16.69 36.27
C SER A 24 -7.53 -16.87 37.79
N LEU A 25 -7.22 -15.83 38.55
CA LEU A 25 -7.26 -15.85 40.01
C LEU A 25 -8.66 -16.20 40.54
N GLY A 26 -8.72 -17.22 41.40
CA GLY A 26 -9.96 -17.70 42.00
C GLY A 26 -10.58 -18.91 41.31
N ALA A 27 -10.19 -19.22 40.06
CA ALA A 27 -10.57 -20.48 39.40
C ALA A 27 -9.92 -21.68 40.10
N ILE A 28 -10.55 -22.86 39.97
CA ILE A 28 -10.10 -24.11 40.60
C ILE A 28 -9.53 -25.05 39.54
N ASN A 29 -8.36 -25.60 39.79
CA ASN A 29 -7.67 -26.55 38.90
C ASN A 29 -8.00 -28.02 39.23
N GLU A 30 -7.50 -28.95 38.41
CA GLU A 30 -7.68 -30.41 38.60
C GLU A 30 -7.25 -30.92 39.99
N GLY A 31 -6.32 -30.21 40.66
CA GLY A 31 -5.89 -30.50 42.02
C GLY A 31 -6.83 -29.99 43.13
N ASN A 32 -8.01 -29.46 42.80
CA ASN A 32 -8.92 -28.76 43.72
C ASN A 32 -8.25 -27.57 44.45
N LYS A 33 -7.23 -26.97 43.83
CA LYS A 33 -6.55 -25.76 44.35
C LYS A 33 -6.87 -24.57 43.47
N LYS A 34 -6.70 -23.37 44.02
CA LYS A 34 -6.85 -22.13 43.24
C LYS A 34 -5.70 -22.03 42.24
N ILE A 35 -6.01 -21.61 41.02
CA ILE A 35 -4.99 -21.31 40.00
C ILE A 35 -4.13 -20.15 40.48
N GLU A 36 -2.82 -20.34 40.35
CA GLU A 36 -1.80 -19.38 40.77
C GLU A 36 -1.16 -18.67 39.58
N THR A 37 -0.61 -17.48 39.83
CA THR A 37 0.17 -16.74 38.84
C THR A 37 1.60 -17.30 38.72
N ALA A 38 2.38 -16.76 37.79
CA ALA A 38 3.70 -17.29 37.44
C ALA A 38 4.70 -17.37 38.61
N THR A 39 4.72 -16.37 39.50
CA THR A 39 5.69 -16.34 40.61
C THR A 39 5.44 -17.41 41.68
N PRO A 40 4.22 -17.56 42.25
CA PRO A 40 3.94 -18.68 43.15
C PRO A 40 4.19 -20.06 42.51
N LEU A 41 3.89 -20.21 41.22
CA LEU A 41 4.15 -21.45 40.50
C LEU A 41 5.66 -21.74 40.36
N ALA A 42 6.48 -20.72 40.11
CA ALA A 42 7.94 -20.84 40.08
C ALA A 42 8.48 -21.36 41.42
N HIS A 43 7.93 -20.86 42.53
CA HIS A 43 8.29 -21.31 43.88
C HIS A 43 7.88 -22.77 44.12
N LYS A 44 6.69 -23.19 43.66
CA LYS A 44 6.27 -24.60 43.75
C LYS A 44 7.18 -25.55 42.98
N LEU A 45 7.58 -25.18 41.77
CA LEU A 45 8.51 -25.98 40.96
C LEU A 45 9.85 -26.18 41.70
N LEU A 46 10.39 -25.12 42.30
CA LEU A 46 11.65 -25.17 43.04
C LEU A 46 11.51 -25.96 44.35
N ALA A 47 10.38 -25.83 45.04
CA ALA A 47 10.07 -26.61 46.23
C ALA A 47 10.02 -28.13 45.92
N GLU A 48 9.44 -28.53 44.78
CA GLU A 48 9.45 -29.94 44.33
C GLU A 48 10.84 -30.45 43.89
N CYS A 49 11.79 -29.53 43.67
CA CYS A 49 13.20 -29.81 43.41
C CYS A 49 14.09 -29.72 44.66
N ASP A 50 13.48 -29.68 45.86
CA ASP A 50 14.18 -29.62 47.15
C ASP A 50 15.06 -28.37 47.35
N PHE A 51 14.74 -27.25 46.68
CA PHE A 51 15.37 -25.95 46.95
C PHE A 51 14.78 -25.32 48.23
N GLU A 52 15.61 -24.61 48.98
CA GLU A 52 15.14 -23.81 50.13
C GLU A 52 14.52 -22.48 49.65
N GLU A 53 13.56 -21.93 50.40
CA GLU A 53 12.84 -20.70 50.02
C GLU A 53 13.77 -19.50 49.75
N LYS A 54 14.92 -19.44 50.42
CA LYS A 54 15.93 -18.39 50.24
C LYS A 54 16.54 -18.37 48.83
N ASP A 55 16.49 -19.51 48.13
CA ASP A 55 17.06 -19.73 46.80
C ASP A 55 15.99 -19.68 45.70
N PHE A 56 14.74 -19.35 46.03
CA PHE A 56 13.66 -19.28 45.05
C PHE A 56 13.83 -18.09 44.10
N THR A 57 13.70 -18.38 42.80
CA THR A 57 13.57 -17.35 41.76
C THR A 57 12.10 -17.05 41.50
N ASN A 58 11.81 -15.78 41.19
CA ASN A 58 10.47 -15.35 40.76
C ASN A 58 10.23 -15.54 39.25
N ASP A 59 11.24 -15.97 38.50
CA ASP A 59 11.16 -16.21 37.06
C ASP A 59 10.75 -17.66 36.77
N LEU A 60 9.52 -17.83 36.27
CA LEU A 60 8.95 -19.13 35.94
C LEU A 60 9.80 -19.89 34.91
N GLY A 61 10.40 -19.20 33.93
CA GLY A 61 11.19 -19.84 32.90
C GLY A 61 12.55 -20.33 33.38
N ILE A 62 13.13 -19.70 34.40
CA ILE A 62 14.31 -20.24 35.09
C ILE A 62 13.91 -21.45 35.94
N ALA A 63 12.84 -21.33 36.74
CA ALA A 63 12.35 -22.42 37.57
C ALA A 63 11.98 -23.66 36.75
N SER A 64 11.31 -23.51 35.61
CA SER A 64 10.97 -24.61 34.70
C SER A 64 12.21 -25.30 34.14
N ARG A 65 13.27 -24.57 33.78
CA ARG A 65 14.54 -25.18 33.30
C ARG A 65 15.26 -25.97 34.38
N ILE A 66 15.24 -25.46 35.62
CA ILE A 66 15.76 -26.19 36.79
C ILE A 66 14.96 -27.47 36.98
N TYR A 67 13.62 -27.39 36.95
CA TYR A 67 12.74 -28.55 37.09
C TYR A 67 12.97 -29.60 36.00
N GLN A 68 13.09 -29.20 34.74
CA GLN A 68 13.39 -30.10 33.61
C GLN A 68 14.72 -30.84 33.82
N SER A 69 15.71 -30.16 34.39
CA SER A 69 17.05 -30.73 34.64
C SER A 69 17.05 -31.68 35.85
N ALA A 70 16.23 -31.40 36.87
CA ALA A 70 16.17 -32.19 38.10
C ALA A 70 15.20 -33.39 38.03
N LYS A 71 14.14 -33.27 37.23
CA LYS A 71 13.11 -34.29 37.02
C LYS A 71 13.12 -34.72 35.55
N SER A 72 12.12 -34.33 34.76
CA SER A 72 12.09 -34.50 33.31
C SER A 72 11.13 -33.50 32.64
N GLU A 73 11.16 -33.41 31.31
CA GLU A 73 10.17 -32.64 30.54
C GLU A 73 8.75 -33.20 30.68
N ILE A 74 8.60 -34.51 30.84
CA ILE A 74 7.28 -35.16 30.99
C ILE A 74 6.66 -34.74 32.32
N ASP A 75 7.44 -34.81 33.40
CA ASP A 75 7.01 -34.41 34.74
C ASP A 75 6.59 -32.93 34.75
N LEU A 76 7.33 -32.06 34.06
CA LEU A 76 6.96 -30.64 33.94
C LEU A 76 5.62 -30.47 33.21
N ILE A 77 5.38 -31.21 32.12
CA ILE A 77 4.12 -31.13 31.37
C ILE A 77 2.95 -31.59 32.24
N GLU A 78 3.10 -32.69 32.96
CA GLU A 78 2.06 -33.19 33.87
C GLU A 78 1.78 -32.21 35.01
N PHE A 79 2.83 -31.64 35.60
CA PHE A 79 2.72 -30.61 36.62
C PHE A 79 1.97 -29.37 36.10
N LEU A 80 2.37 -28.84 34.94
CA LEU A 80 1.72 -27.67 34.33
C LEU A 80 0.27 -27.94 33.98
N ARG A 81 -0.06 -29.13 33.45
CA ARG A 81 -1.44 -29.52 33.15
C ARG A 81 -2.30 -29.53 34.41
N LYS A 82 -1.79 -30.13 35.49
CA LYS A 82 -2.50 -30.18 36.77
C LYS A 82 -2.73 -28.79 37.37
N GLU A 83 -1.74 -27.90 37.27
CA GLU A 83 -1.83 -26.58 37.88
C GLU A 83 -2.64 -25.56 37.04
N TYR A 84 -2.61 -25.65 35.71
CA TYR A 84 -3.27 -24.70 34.80
C TYR A 84 -4.54 -25.21 34.09
N THR A 85 -4.90 -26.49 34.19
CA THR A 85 -6.20 -26.96 33.69
C THR A 85 -7.28 -26.67 34.73
N ALA A 86 -8.14 -25.70 34.40
CA ALA A 86 -9.28 -25.31 35.22
C ALA A 86 -10.42 -26.33 35.09
N ILE A 87 -11.03 -26.70 36.21
CA ILE A 87 -12.24 -27.52 36.33
C ILE A 87 -13.45 -26.73 36.84
N ASP A 88 -13.20 -25.60 37.51
CA ASP A 88 -14.26 -24.69 37.97
C ASP A 88 -13.82 -23.22 37.86
N VAL A 89 -14.79 -22.33 37.70
CA VAL A 89 -14.61 -20.89 37.47
C VAL A 89 -15.51 -20.08 38.40
N THR A 90 -15.14 -18.83 38.66
CA THR A 90 -15.94 -17.95 39.53
C THR A 90 -17.16 -17.37 38.79
N PRO A 91 -18.23 -16.96 39.50
CA PRO A 91 -19.38 -16.30 38.88
C PRO A 91 -19.00 -15.05 38.08
N GLU A 92 -17.98 -14.32 38.51
CA GLU A 92 -17.50 -13.13 37.80
C GLU A 92 -16.89 -13.50 36.44
N GLN A 93 -16.09 -14.57 36.38
CA GLN A 93 -15.52 -15.09 35.14
C GLN A 93 -16.62 -15.54 34.17
N GLU A 94 -17.68 -16.18 34.69
CA GLU A 94 -18.86 -16.56 33.90
C GLU A 94 -19.58 -15.34 33.31
N ILE A 95 -19.79 -14.27 34.10
CA ILE A 95 -20.43 -13.03 33.60
C ILE A 95 -19.60 -12.40 32.48
N ILE A 96 -18.27 -12.36 32.61
CA ILE A 96 -17.37 -11.81 31.59
C ILE A 96 -17.41 -12.65 30.31
N ALA A 97 -17.49 -13.98 30.42
CA ALA A 97 -17.60 -14.89 29.29
C ALA A 97 -18.95 -14.79 28.55
N GLN A 98 -20.03 -14.38 29.23
CA GLN A 98 -21.35 -14.14 28.60
C GLN A 98 -21.36 -12.97 27.61
N ILE A 99 -20.43 -12.01 27.75
CA ILE A 99 -20.37 -10.83 26.90
C ILE A 99 -20.02 -11.21 25.47
N ASN A 100 -20.60 -10.50 24.50
CA ASN A 100 -20.42 -10.76 23.07
C ASN A 100 -19.15 -10.11 22.51
N TRP A 101 -17.98 -10.37 23.09
CA TRP A 101 -16.71 -9.77 22.63
C TRP A 101 -16.48 -9.93 21.13
N GLN A 102 -15.95 -8.88 20.49
CA GLN A 102 -15.53 -8.90 19.10
C GLN A 102 -14.41 -9.94 18.87
N ARG A 103 -13.46 -9.98 19.81
CA ARG A 103 -12.35 -10.92 19.86
C ARG A 103 -11.83 -11.07 21.28
N ILE A 104 -11.26 -12.24 21.56
CA ILE A 104 -10.57 -12.53 22.82
C ILE A 104 -9.11 -12.88 22.52
N TYR A 105 -8.21 -12.19 23.21
CA TYR A 105 -6.78 -12.47 23.24
C TYR A 105 -6.37 -12.79 24.66
N THR A 106 -5.47 -13.75 24.83
CA THR A 106 -4.96 -14.13 26.15
C THR A 106 -3.47 -14.43 26.10
N THR A 107 -2.77 -14.01 27.16
CA THR A 107 -1.39 -14.43 27.44
C THR A 107 -1.35 -15.63 28.40
N ASN A 108 -2.51 -16.09 28.86
CA ASN A 108 -2.61 -17.20 29.79
C ASN A 108 -2.55 -18.53 29.06
N TYR A 109 -1.98 -19.52 29.74
CA TYR A 109 -1.94 -20.91 29.27
C TYR A 109 -3.22 -21.67 29.61
N ASP A 110 -3.89 -21.28 30.70
CA ASP A 110 -5.05 -21.96 31.25
C ASP A 110 -6.29 -21.85 30.35
N ASN A 111 -7.28 -22.71 30.61
CA ASN A 111 -8.55 -22.79 29.89
C ASN A 111 -9.72 -22.12 30.64
N VAL A 112 -9.44 -21.14 31.52
CA VAL A 112 -10.48 -20.54 32.40
C VAL A 112 -11.56 -19.85 31.58
N PHE A 113 -11.19 -19.09 30.55
CA PHE A 113 -12.17 -18.35 29.74
C PHE A 113 -13.04 -19.29 28.89
N GLU A 114 -12.42 -20.33 28.33
CA GLU A 114 -13.09 -21.40 27.58
C GLU A 114 -14.10 -22.12 28.45
N LEU A 115 -13.70 -22.53 29.65
CA LEU A 115 -14.57 -23.21 30.60
C LEU A 115 -15.74 -22.31 31.02
N ALA A 116 -15.48 -21.03 31.27
CA ALA A 116 -16.52 -20.05 31.54
C ALA A 116 -17.49 -19.87 30.35
N CYS A 117 -17.00 -19.92 29.10
CA CYS A 117 -17.86 -19.92 27.91
C CYS A 117 -18.69 -21.21 27.80
N GLU A 118 -18.09 -22.37 28.08
CA GLU A 118 -18.75 -23.68 28.04
C GLU A 118 -19.92 -23.76 29.02
N LYS A 119 -19.71 -23.31 30.27
CA LYS A 119 -20.78 -23.20 31.27
C LYS A 119 -21.94 -22.30 30.82
N ASN A 120 -21.64 -21.27 30.04
CA ASN A 120 -22.62 -20.38 29.43
C ASN A 120 -23.20 -20.90 28.10
N LYS A 121 -22.89 -22.16 27.71
CA LYS A 121 -23.30 -22.77 26.43
C LYS A 121 -22.85 -21.98 25.20
N LYS A 122 -21.79 -21.18 25.33
CA LYS A 122 -21.21 -20.39 24.24
C LYS A 122 -20.07 -21.20 23.60
N LYS A 123 -20.14 -21.38 22.28
CA LYS A 123 -19.08 -22.07 21.54
C LYS A 123 -17.92 -21.11 21.30
N ILE A 124 -16.75 -21.47 21.82
CA ILE A 124 -15.48 -20.79 21.56
C ILE A 124 -14.43 -21.82 21.15
N GLN A 125 -13.52 -21.43 20.25
CA GLN A 125 -12.42 -22.27 19.82
C GLN A 125 -11.10 -21.60 20.19
N SER A 126 -10.24 -22.33 20.90
CA SER A 126 -8.89 -21.89 21.23
C SER A 126 -7.95 -22.12 20.06
N VAL A 127 -7.14 -21.13 19.76
CA VAL A 127 -6.12 -21.14 18.71
C VAL A 127 -4.82 -20.57 19.25
N THR A 128 -3.71 -20.98 18.67
CA THR A 128 -2.37 -20.50 19.04
C THR A 128 -1.68 -19.88 17.83
N LEU A 129 -0.51 -19.28 18.03
CA LEU A 129 0.21 -18.58 16.96
C LEU A 129 0.67 -19.49 15.81
N SER A 130 0.69 -20.82 16.01
CA SER A 130 1.03 -21.82 15.00
C SER A 130 -0.12 -22.14 14.04
N ASP A 131 -1.37 -21.84 14.41
CA ASP A 131 -2.52 -22.00 13.52
C ASP A 131 -2.57 -20.85 12.49
N ARG A 132 -3.26 -21.04 11.35
CA ARG A 132 -3.44 -19.98 10.35
C ARG A 132 -4.80 -19.31 10.50
N PRO A 133 -4.89 -17.97 10.55
CA PRO A 133 -6.16 -17.26 10.59
C PRO A 133 -7.12 -17.64 9.46
N ASN A 134 -6.60 -18.02 8.29
CA ASN A 134 -7.41 -18.36 7.11
C ASN A 134 -8.16 -19.69 7.24
N ASP A 135 -7.77 -20.57 8.16
CA ASP A 135 -8.44 -21.86 8.38
C ASP A 135 -9.79 -21.68 9.10
N PHE A 136 -10.03 -20.51 9.70
CA PHE A 136 -11.22 -20.22 10.49
C PHE A 136 -12.16 -19.27 9.73
N LYS A 137 -13.31 -19.80 9.29
CA LYS A 137 -14.36 -19.02 8.60
C LYS A 137 -15.00 -17.99 9.53
N ASN A 138 -15.41 -18.41 10.72
CA ASN A 138 -15.92 -17.49 11.73
C ASN A 138 -14.85 -17.18 12.78
N LYS A 139 -14.42 -15.93 12.75
CA LYS A 139 -13.30 -15.40 13.53
C LYS A 139 -13.77 -14.85 14.89
N SER A 140 -15.04 -14.43 15.04
CA SER A 140 -15.54 -13.82 16.29
C SER A 140 -15.54 -14.78 17.49
N ASN A 141 -15.53 -16.10 17.23
CA ASN A 141 -15.62 -17.12 18.27
C ASN A 141 -14.25 -17.74 18.61
N LEU A 142 -13.16 -17.00 18.40
CA LEU A 142 -11.81 -17.45 18.69
C LEU A 142 -11.29 -16.87 20.01
N CYS A 143 -10.66 -17.72 20.82
CA CYS A 143 -9.77 -17.32 21.90
C CYS A 143 -8.32 -17.53 21.43
N ILE A 144 -7.57 -16.45 21.27
CA ILE A 144 -6.21 -16.52 20.71
C ILE A 144 -5.20 -16.52 21.87
N HIS A 145 -4.55 -17.67 22.08
CA HIS A 145 -3.49 -17.85 23.08
C HIS A 145 -2.14 -17.47 22.48
N ILE A 146 -1.61 -16.33 22.91
CA ILE A 146 -0.36 -15.77 22.39
C ILE A 146 0.85 -16.58 22.90
N ASN A 147 0.77 -17.08 24.14
CA ASN A 147 1.89 -17.77 24.80
C ASN A 147 1.80 -19.30 24.73
N GLY A 148 0.75 -19.83 24.09
CA GLY A 148 0.44 -21.26 24.03
C GLY A 148 -0.77 -21.64 24.89
N ASP A 149 -1.29 -22.83 24.63
CA ASP A 149 -2.51 -23.39 25.23
C ASP A 149 -2.18 -24.70 25.96
N ILE A 150 -2.57 -24.80 27.25
CA ILE A 150 -2.31 -25.98 28.09
C ILE A 150 -2.94 -27.25 27.54
N LYS A 151 -4.10 -27.16 26.88
CA LYS A 151 -4.79 -28.32 26.29
C LYS A 151 -4.02 -28.94 25.12
N ARG A 152 -3.15 -28.15 24.49
CA ARG A 152 -2.35 -28.56 23.31
C ARG A 152 -0.89 -28.83 23.67
N LEU A 153 -0.52 -28.74 24.96
CA LEU A 153 0.87 -28.92 25.40
C LEU A 153 1.35 -30.36 25.15
N THR A 154 2.46 -30.49 24.44
CA THR A 154 3.20 -31.75 24.19
C THR A 154 4.70 -31.49 24.39
N GLN A 155 5.54 -32.53 24.43
CA GLN A 155 7.00 -32.36 24.52
C GLN A 155 7.56 -31.48 23.40
N GLU A 156 7.13 -31.72 22.15
CA GLU A 156 7.52 -30.91 20.99
C GLU A 156 7.08 -29.45 21.16
N LYS A 157 5.86 -29.22 21.63
CA LYS A 157 5.27 -27.87 21.78
C LYS A 157 5.80 -27.12 23.00
N LEU A 158 6.30 -27.80 24.02
CA LEU A 158 6.91 -27.17 25.21
C LEU A 158 8.08 -26.27 24.83
N ASN A 159 8.90 -26.71 23.87
CA ASN A 159 10.11 -26.00 23.45
C ASN A 159 9.91 -25.15 22.18
N SER A 160 8.79 -25.30 21.47
CA SER A 160 8.52 -24.59 20.20
C SER A 160 7.37 -23.58 20.25
N GLU A 161 6.32 -23.82 21.03
CA GLU A 161 5.08 -23.01 21.02
C GLU A 161 4.76 -22.42 22.41
N PHE A 162 5.04 -23.17 23.48
CA PHE A 162 4.62 -22.84 24.85
C PHE A 162 5.68 -22.04 25.61
N LYS A 163 5.44 -20.73 25.81
CA LYS A 163 6.50 -19.76 26.20
C LYS A 163 6.61 -19.49 27.70
N LEU A 164 7.28 -20.35 28.46
CA LEU A 164 7.43 -20.21 29.92
C LEU A 164 8.36 -19.08 30.42
N THR A 165 9.18 -18.46 29.55
CA THR A 165 10.22 -17.47 29.96
C THR A 165 9.75 -16.02 29.83
N ASN A 166 10.16 -15.16 30.76
CA ASN A 166 9.75 -13.75 30.84
C ASN A 166 10.51 -12.77 29.90
N VAL A 167 11.33 -13.25 28.96
CA VAL A 167 12.33 -12.37 28.30
C VAL A 167 12.26 -12.46 26.78
N SER A 168 11.78 -11.39 26.14
CA SER A 168 12.12 -10.95 24.77
C SER A 168 11.91 -11.91 23.57
N TYR A 169 11.53 -13.17 23.75
CA TYR A 169 11.19 -14.10 22.67
C TYR A 169 9.71 -14.03 22.26
N LEU A 170 8.88 -13.41 23.10
CA LEU A 170 7.46 -13.14 22.81
C LEU A 170 7.28 -12.37 21.50
N THR A 171 8.28 -11.56 21.15
CA THR A 171 8.22 -10.51 20.14
C THR A 171 8.53 -10.97 18.72
N GLU A 172 9.43 -11.93 18.50
CA GLU A 172 9.71 -12.34 17.10
C GLU A 172 8.58 -13.15 16.48
N ASP A 173 8.06 -14.16 17.18
CA ASP A 173 7.08 -15.06 16.55
C ASP A 173 5.70 -14.41 16.42
N PHE A 174 5.28 -13.59 17.39
CA PHE A 174 4.03 -12.85 17.24
C PHE A 174 4.13 -11.87 16.06
N ASN A 175 5.24 -11.13 15.94
CA ASN A 175 5.44 -10.22 14.80
C ASN A 175 5.59 -10.96 13.45
N LYS A 176 6.14 -12.17 13.44
CA LYS A 176 6.22 -13.02 12.24
C LYS A 176 4.90 -13.74 11.93
N SER A 177 3.97 -13.82 12.88
CA SER A 177 2.71 -14.54 12.72
C SER A 177 1.68 -13.77 11.89
N GLU A 178 0.85 -14.50 11.14
CA GLU A 178 -0.30 -13.94 10.43
C GLU A 178 -1.34 -13.30 11.40
N TRP A 179 -1.33 -13.70 12.68
CA TRP A 179 -2.22 -13.20 13.72
C TRP A 179 -1.96 -11.73 14.08
N LEU A 180 -0.73 -11.21 13.91
CA LEU A 180 -0.42 -9.81 14.17
C LEU A 180 -1.26 -8.87 13.30
N THR A 181 -1.44 -9.21 12.03
CA THR A 181 -2.24 -8.42 11.10
C THR A 181 -3.70 -8.36 11.56
N LEU A 182 -4.23 -9.50 12.01
CA LEU A 182 -5.57 -9.57 12.57
C LEU A 182 -5.69 -8.77 13.87
N PHE A 183 -4.71 -8.89 14.77
CA PHE A 183 -4.68 -8.15 16.03
C PHE A 183 -4.65 -6.63 15.81
N ARG A 184 -3.77 -6.15 14.92
CA ARG A 184 -3.71 -4.71 14.56
C ARG A 184 -5.03 -4.22 13.96
N SER A 185 -5.64 -5.03 13.09
CA SER A 185 -6.97 -4.74 12.55
C SER A 185 -7.97 -4.60 13.70
N ASP A 186 -8.10 -5.64 14.51
CA ASP A 186 -9.04 -5.71 15.62
C ASP A 186 -8.88 -4.47 16.55
N LEU A 187 -7.66 -4.14 17.00
CA LEU A 187 -7.40 -2.93 17.81
C LEU A 187 -7.89 -1.64 17.16
N GLN A 188 -7.77 -1.49 15.84
CA GLN A 188 -8.27 -0.32 15.12
C GLN A 188 -9.80 -0.30 15.06
N THR A 189 -10.41 -1.46 14.84
CA THR A 189 -11.87 -1.61 14.68
C THR A 189 -12.67 -1.43 15.96
N ALA A 190 -12.14 -1.90 17.09
CA ALA A 190 -12.89 -1.96 18.33
C ALA A 190 -13.20 -0.54 18.82
N LYS A 191 -14.44 -0.30 19.24
CA LYS A 191 -14.81 0.98 19.87
C LYS A 191 -14.17 1.12 21.25
N SER A 192 -13.89 0.00 21.92
CA SER A 192 -13.13 -0.04 23.16
C SER A 192 -12.28 -1.31 23.28
N ILE A 193 -11.14 -1.20 23.95
CA ILE A 193 -10.24 -2.31 24.25
C ILE A 193 -10.20 -2.46 25.77
N ILE A 194 -10.49 -3.64 26.29
CA ILE A 194 -10.56 -3.90 27.73
C ILE A 194 -9.51 -4.95 28.10
N PHE A 195 -8.55 -4.56 28.92
CA PHE A 195 -7.56 -5.45 29.53
C PHE A 195 -8.04 -5.84 30.93
N ILE A 196 -8.00 -7.13 31.26
CA ILE A 196 -8.35 -7.64 32.60
C ILE A 196 -7.18 -8.44 33.16
N GLY A 197 -6.73 -8.06 34.36
CA GLY A 197 -5.71 -8.82 35.09
C GLY A 197 -4.34 -8.85 34.38
N TYR A 198 -4.02 -7.78 33.64
CA TYR A 198 -2.83 -7.71 32.79
C TYR A 198 -1.98 -6.49 33.13
N SER A 199 -0.69 -6.69 33.45
CA SER A 199 0.19 -5.65 33.97
C SER A 199 0.98 -4.89 32.90
N MET A 200 0.94 -5.33 31.63
CA MET A 200 1.72 -4.79 30.50
C MET A 200 3.25 -4.77 30.69
N GLN A 201 3.80 -5.07 31.88
CA GLN A 201 5.17 -4.72 32.29
C GLN A 201 6.27 -5.36 31.43
N TYR A 202 6.03 -6.56 30.89
CA TYR A 202 7.04 -7.37 30.21
C TYR A 202 6.82 -7.49 28.68
N ASP A 203 5.71 -6.95 28.17
CA ASP A 203 5.30 -7.13 26.76
C ASP A 203 5.62 -5.90 25.90
N LEU A 204 6.92 -5.71 25.61
CA LEU A 204 7.43 -4.55 24.89
C LEU A 204 6.75 -4.27 23.54
N ASP A 205 6.27 -5.28 22.83
CA ASP A 205 5.62 -5.08 21.53
C ASP A 205 4.16 -4.67 21.64
N LEU A 206 3.41 -5.22 22.60
CA LEU A 206 2.06 -4.73 22.90
C LEU A 206 2.13 -3.29 23.42
N GLN A 207 3.12 -3.00 24.27
CA GLN A 207 3.43 -1.62 24.68
C GLN A 207 3.72 -0.74 23.46
N ARG A 208 4.58 -1.17 22.52
CA ARG A 208 4.89 -0.42 21.29
C ARG A 208 3.65 -0.17 20.44
N ILE A 209 2.84 -1.20 20.17
CA ILE A 209 1.64 -1.10 19.32
C ILE A 209 0.65 -0.07 19.89
N VAL A 210 0.39 -0.14 21.19
CA VAL A 210 -0.57 0.75 21.85
C VAL A 210 0.02 2.16 22.04
N TYR A 211 1.27 2.28 22.48
CA TYR A 211 1.93 3.57 22.75
C TYR A 211 2.14 4.43 21.50
N LEU A 212 2.51 3.81 20.38
CA LEU A 212 2.78 4.54 19.13
C LEU A 212 1.50 5.05 18.45
N THR A 213 0.31 4.68 18.94
CA THR A 213 -0.97 5.13 18.39
C THR A 213 -1.79 5.89 19.44
N PRO A 214 -1.69 7.23 19.52
CA PRO A 214 -2.41 8.02 20.53
C PRO A 214 -3.92 7.75 20.58
N LYS A 215 -4.55 7.53 19.42
CA LYS A 215 -5.98 7.18 19.31
C LYS A 215 -6.37 5.85 19.97
N LEU A 216 -5.43 4.91 20.13
CA LEU A 216 -5.70 3.64 20.83
C LEU A 216 -5.73 3.84 22.35
N ILE A 217 -4.86 4.72 22.87
CA ILE A 217 -4.78 5.02 24.30
C ILE A 217 -6.13 5.55 24.82
N ASP A 218 -6.75 6.45 24.06
CA ASP A 218 -8.05 7.06 24.41
C ASP A 218 -9.21 6.06 24.54
N LYS A 219 -9.06 4.88 23.93
CA LYS A 219 -10.09 3.83 23.93
C LYS A 219 -9.67 2.53 24.61
N THR A 220 -8.56 2.54 25.34
CA THR A 220 -8.03 1.38 26.06
C THR A 220 -8.26 1.51 27.56
N PHE A 221 -8.83 0.48 28.17
CA PHE A 221 -9.23 0.44 29.58
C PHE A 221 -8.55 -0.75 30.26
N PHE A 222 -7.95 -0.51 31.42
CA PHE A 222 -7.29 -1.55 32.21
C PHE A 222 -8.03 -1.78 33.51
N ILE A 223 -8.62 -2.96 33.66
CA ILE A 223 -9.25 -3.41 34.91
C ILE A 223 -8.19 -4.09 35.75
N ILE A 224 -7.73 -3.38 36.77
CA ILE A 224 -6.66 -3.81 37.68
C ILE A 224 -7.17 -3.99 39.10
N SER A 225 -6.34 -4.60 39.94
CA SER A 225 -6.66 -4.82 41.36
C SER A 225 -7.01 -3.51 42.06
N GLU A 226 -7.97 -3.57 42.99
CA GLU A 226 -8.27 -2.44 43.89
C GLU A 226 -7.07 -2.02 44.73
N GLN A 227 -6.11 -2.94 44.92
CA GLN A 227 -4.88 -2.72 45.66
C GLN A 227 -3.69 -2.33 44.76
N ALA A 228 -3.92 -2.07 43.47
CA ALA A 228 -2.87 -1.72 42.52
C ALA A 228 -2.09 -0.46 42.97
N SER A 229 -0.77 -0.57 42.97
CA SER A 229 0.10 0.51 43.47
C SER A 229 0.01 1.76 42.60
N LYS A 230 0.34 2.94 43.16
CA LYS A 230 0.40 4.19 42.37
C LYS A 230 1.40 4.10 41.21
N THR A 231 2.49 3.35 41.40
CA THR A 231 3.51 3.12 40.36
C THR A 231 2.97 2.29 39.20
N GLU A 232 2.23 1.23 39.50
CA GLU A 232 1.55 0.38 38.51
C GLU A 232 0.50 1.20 37.73
N GLN A 233 -0.31 1.99 38.43
CA GLN A 233 -1.28 2.89 37.79
C GLN A 233 -0.61 3.92 36.88
N ALA A 234 0.52 4.50 37.30
CA ALA A 234 1.27 5.45 36.49
C ALA A 234 1.86 4.81 35.22
N LEU A 235 2.38 3.59 35.31
CA LEU A 235 2.87 2.82 34.16
C LEU A 235 1.73 2.54 33.18
N ILE A 236 0.61 2.00 33.67
CA ILE A 236 -0.55 1.65 32.83
C ILE A 236 -1.15 2.88 32.16
N LYS A 237 -1.13 4.04 32.83
CA LYS A 237 -1.60 5.31 32.28
C LYS A 237 -0.88 5.73 30.99
N THR A 238 0.31 5.20 30.73
CA THR A 238 1.03 5.44 29.46
C THR A 238 0.45 4.67 28.27
N PHE A 239 -0.36 3.63 28.53
CA PHE A 239 -0.95 2.75 27.50
C PHE A 239 -2.48 2.81 27.44
N GLY A 240 -3.14 3.26 28.50
CA GLY A 240 -4.60 3.41 28.53
C GLY A 240 -5.08 3.93 29.87
N MET A 241 -6.39 3.91 30.11
CA MET A 241 -6.98 4.39 31.35
C MET A 241 -7.03 3.28 32.41
N PRO A 242 -6.33 3.40 33.56
CA PRO A 242 -6.40 2.43 34.65
C PRO A 242 -7.69 2.58 35.49
N PHE A 243 -8.35 1.45 35.77
CA PHE A 243 -9.52 1.32 36.64
C PHE A 243 -9.25 0.30 37.75
N PRO A 244 -8.82 0.73 38.95
CA PRO A 244 -8.52 -0.13 40.08
C PRO A 244 -9.80 -0.58 40.79
N ILE A 245 -10.60 -1.38 40.10
CA ILE A 245 -11.92 -1.85 40.58
C ILE A 245 -11.98 -3.39 40.72
N GLY A 246 -11.04 -4.12 40.12
CA GLY A 246 -11.09 -5.57 40.04
C GLY A 246 -12.26 -6.13 39.22
N ILE A 247 -12.25 -7.45 39.01
CA ILE A 247 -13.29 -8.17 38.25
C ILE A 247 -14.66 -8.13 38.93
N LYS A 248 -14.71 -8.12 40.27
CA LYS A 248 -15.98 -8.12 41.02
C LYS A 248 -16.79 -6.85 40.82
N LYS A 249 -16.19 -5.66 40.99
CA LYS A 249 -16.92 -4.40 40.75
C LYS A 249 -17.19 -4.18 39.26
N LEU A 250 -16.34 -4.70 38.37
CA LEU A 250 -16.61 -4.68 36.93
C LEU A 250 -17.90 -5.43 36.59
N THR A 251 -18.11 -6.63 37.14
CA THR A 251 -19.32 -7.42 36.86
C THR A 251 -20.57 -6.81 37.50
N GLU A 252 -20.43 -6.13 38.65
CA GLU A 252 -21.50 -5.30 39.22
C GLU A 252 -21.93 -4.18 38.24
N HIS A 253 -20.98 -3.43 37.69
CA HIS A 253 -21.26 -2.40 36.67
C HIS A 253 -21.88 -2.99 35.39
N ILE A 254 -21.37 -4.13 34.90
CA ILE A 254 -21.92 -4.81 33.73
C ILE A 254 -23.39 -5.17 33.96
N ASN A 255 -23.71 -5.77 35.10
CA ASN A 255 -25.07 -6.17 35.44
C ASN A 255 -26.01 -4.98 35.61
N GLU A 256 -25.53 -3.87 36.16
CA GLU A 256 -26.29 -2.62 36.26
C GLU A 256 -26.62 -2.03 34.89
N ILE A 257 -25.62 -1.95 34.00
CA ILE A 257 -25.79 -1.41 32.64
C ILE A 257 -26.73 -2.32 31.83
N LYS A 258 -26.56 -3.64 31.94
CA LYS A 258 -27.37 -4.64 31.23
C LYS A 258 -28.88 -4.54 31.54
N LYS A 259 -29.27 -4.08 32.74
CA LYS A 259 -30.70 -3.90 33.09
C LYS A 259 -31.40 -2.84 32.25
N ASN A 260 -30.67 -1.80 31.84
CA ASN A 260 -31.21 -0.66 31.11
C ASN A 260 -30.74 -0.62 29.65
N HIS A 261 -29.85 -1.53 29.25
CA HIS A 261 -29.28 -1.57 27.91
C HIS A 261 -30.19 -2.34 26.95
N VAL A 262 -30.75 -1.62 25.98
CA VAL A 262 -31.36 -2.25 24.81
C VAL A 262 -30.22 -2.55 23.85
N HIS A 263 -30.01 -3.83 23.51
CA HIS A 263 -29.07 -4.19 22.46
C HIS A 263 -29.47 -3.48 21.17
N ILE A 264 -28.71 -2.45 20.82
CA ILE A 264 -28.83 -1.84 19.52
C ILE A 264 -27.89 -2.64 18.64
N THR A 265 -28.42 -3.53 17.80
CA THR A 265 -27.67 -4.13 16.69
C THR A 265 -27.38 -3.02 15.68
N LYS A 266 -26.49 -2.08 16.04
CA LYS A 266 -26.04 -1.04 15.14
C LYS A 266 -25.11 -1.73 14.15
N LEU A 267 -25.49 -1.66 12.87
CA LEU A 267 -24.54 -1.87 11.78
C LEU A 267 -23.28 -1.04 12.12
N PRO A 268 -22.06 -1.61 12.01
CA PRO A 268 -20.85 -0.86 12.32
C PRO A 268 -20.84 0.44 11.52
N ASP A 269 -20.95 1.57 12.22
CA ASP A 269 -21.01 2.91 11.60
C ASP A 269 -19.70 3.28 10.88
N SER A 270 -18.62 2.52 11.11
CA SER A 270 -17.29 2.76 10.55
C SER A 270 -16.84 1.63 9.63
N TYR A 271 -16.67 1.97 8.35
CA TYR A 271 -15.85 1.19 7.43
C TYR A 271 -14.37 1.29 7.82
N LEU A 272 -13.62 0.20 7.67
CA LEU A 272 -12.19 0.11 8.00
C LEU A 272 -11.37 0.13 6.73
N CYS A 273 -11.88 -0.57 5.72
CA CYS A 273 -11.30 -0.59 4.39
C CYS A 273 -11.56 0.73 3.66
N PHE A 274 -12.62 1.47 4.05
CA PHE A 274 -13.04 2.71 3.40
C PHE A 274 -13.08 3.89 4.36
N SER A 275 -12.86 5.09 3.83
CA SER A 275 -13.07 6.35 4.56
C SER A 275 -13.87 7.35 3.74
N LYS A 276 -14.64 8.19 4.44
CA LYS A 276 -15.33 9.32 3.84
C LYS A 276 -14.44 10.56 3.87
N PRO A 277 -14.43 11.39 2.82
CA PRO A 277 -13.79 12.70 2.89
C PRO A 277 -14.48 13.55 3.97
N LYS A 278 -13.69 14.27 4.76
CA LYS A 278 -14.19 15.21 5.76
C LYS A 278 -13.79 16.61 5.35
N ILE A 279 -14.78 17.45 5.02
CA ILE A 279 -14.58 18.85 4.66
C ILE A 279 -15.28 19.70 5.70
N LYS A 280 -14.58 20.68 6.27
CA LYS A 280 -15.16 21.65 7.21
C LYS A 280 -16.19 22.52 6.51
N ASP A 281 -17.17 22.99 7.28
CA ASP A 281 -18.20 23.89 6.76
C ASP A 281 -17.70 25.32 6.53
N PHE A 282 -16.52 25.66 7.07
CA PHE A 282 -15.91 26.98 6.91
C PHE A 282 -14.44 26.87 6.47
N PRO A 283 -13.97 27.80 5.62
CA PRO A 283 -12.58 27.85 5.19
C PRO A 283 -11.64 28.20 6.34
N SER A 284 -10.38 27.78 6.20
CA SER A 284 -9.27 28.23 7.05
C SER A 284 -8.42 29.25 6.29
N SER A 285 -7.69 30.12 7.00
CA SER A 285 -6.72 31.02 6.37
C SER A 285 -5.60 30.20 5.73
N ILE A 286 -5.24 30.55 4.50
CA ILE A 286 -4.10 29.94 3.78
C ILE A 286 -2.89 30.86 3.97
N LEU A 287 -1.79 30.30 4.45
CA LEU A 287 -0.52 31.00 4.65
C LEU A 287 0.48 30.63 3.56
N ASP A 288 1.50 31.46 3.33
CA ASP A 288 2.59 31.18 2.38
C ASP A 288 3.29 29.84 2.66
N ILE A 289 3.39 29.46 3.93
CA ILE A 289 3.97 28.17 4.33
C ILE A 289 3.12 26.99 3.87
N ASP A 290 1.79 27.15 3.76
CA ASP A 290 0.90 26.09 3.28
C ASP A 290 1.14 25.82 1.79
N GLU A 291 1.35 26.87 0.99
CA GLU A 291 1.65 26.72 -0.43
C GLU A 291 3.05 26.14 -0.66
N PHE A 292 4.04 26.59 0.12
CA PHE A 292 5.36 25.98 0.10
C PHE A 292 5.28 24.49 0.47
N ASN A 293 4.49 24.14 1.49
CA ASN A 293 4.25 22.74 1.87
C ASN A 293 3.54 21.95 0.76
N LEU A 294 2.60 22.55 0.02
CA LEU A 294 1.94 21.90 -1.12
C LEU A 294 2.91 21.62 -2.27
N LEU A 295 3.57 22.65 -2.80
CA LEU A 295 4.38 22.54 -4.02
C LEU A 295 5.69 21.80 -3.79
N VAL A 296 6.36 22.10 -2.67
CA VAL A 296 7.65 21.49 -2.32
C VAL A 296 7.39 20.19 -1.57
N ARG A 297 6.75 20.26 -0.41
CA ARG A 297 6.61 19.06 0.44
C ARG A 297 5.52 18.11 -0.04
N GLY A 298 4.57 18.49 -0.90
CA GLY A 298 3.44 17.62 -1.26
C GLY A 298 2.44 17.41 -0.12
N GLU A 299 2.51 18.23 0.93
CA GLU A 299 1.60 18.20 2.07
C GLU A 299 0.45 19.17 1.82
N TYR A 300 -0.78 18.70 2.01
CA TYR A 300 -1.97 19.49 1.72
C TYR A 300 -3.09 19.24 2.71
N ASN A 301 -3.93 20.27 2.86
CA ASN A 301 -5.18 20.19 3.59
C ASN A 301 -6.36 20.12 2.60
N ILE A 302 -7.26 19.15 2.78
CA ILE A 302 -8.44 18.97 1.92
C ILE A 302 -9.36 20.20 1.92
N ASP A 303 -9.48 20.91 3.05
CA ASP A 303 -10.26 22.13 3.16
C ASP A 303 -9.65 23.23 2.27
N ASN A 304 -8.35 23.48 2.37
CA ASN A 304 -7.66 24.49 1.56
C ASN A 304 -7.75 24.18 0.06
N LEU A 305 -7.61 22.91 -0.31
CA LEU A 305 -7.80 22.47 -1.70
C LEU A 305 -9.23 22.72 -2.19
N TYR A 306 -10.24 22.35 -1.39
CA TYR A 306 -11.65 22.53 -1.75
C TYR A 306 -12.00 24.02 -1.90
N TYR A 307 -11.70 24.84 -0.89
CA TYR A 307 -12.06 26.26 -0.87
C TYR A 307 -11.31 27.08 -1.92
N SER A 308 -10.04 26.77 -2.18
CA SER A 308 -9.30 27.44 -3.26
C SER A 308 -9.82 27.11 -4.64
N THR A 309 -10.48 25.97 -4.78
CA THR A 309 -11.06 25.57 -6.06
C THR A 309 -12.42 26.21 -6.31
N ILE A 310 -13.27 26.36 -5.30
CA ILE A 310 -14.60 27.00 -5.44
C ILE A 310 -14.53 28.53 -5.39
N ASN A 311 -13.52 29.10 -4.74
CA ASN A 311 -13.33 30.54 -4.62
C ASN A 311 -11.83 30.91 -4.78
N PRO A 312 -11.29 30.82 -6.01
CA PRO A 312 -9.87 31.00 -6.29
C PRO A 312 -9.36 32.44 -6.14
N THR A 313 -10.26 33.42 -6.07
CA THR A 313 -9.89 34.83 -5.87
C THR A 313 -9.59 35.13 -4.41
N ASP A 314 -10.40 34.60 -3.49
CA ASP A 314 -10.23 34.84 -2.05
C ASP A 314 -9.26 33.84 -1.41
N PHE A 315 -9.10 32.66 -2.01
CA PHE A 315 -8.29 31.56 -1.51
C PHE A 315 -7.33 31.06 -2.59
N VAL A 316 -6.22 31.77 -2.82
CA VAL A 316 -5.19 31.37 -3.79
C VAL A 316 -4.38 30.20 -3.21
N TYR A 317 -4.48 28.99 -3.77
CA TYR A 317 -3.71 27.81 -3.28
C TYR A 317 -3.52 26.72 -4.34
N SER A 318 -4.62 26.16 -4.88
CA SER A 318 -4.51 25.13 -5.93
C SER A 318 -5.28 25.50 -7.18
N ILE A 319 -4.79 25.05 -8.33
CA ILE A 319 -5.49 25.21 -9.61
C ILE A 319 -6.79 24.41 -9.63
N HIS A 320 -7.84 25.01 -10.20
CA HIS A 320 -9.05 24.28 -10.56
C HIS A 320 -8.80 23.50 -11.86
N ARG A 321 -8.72 22.16 -11.77
CA ARG A 321 -8.58 21.33 -12.98
C ARG A 321 -9.92 21.25 -13.72
N SER A 322 -9.97 21.60 -15.00
CA SER A 322 -11.20 21.55 -15.82
C SER A 322 -11.79 20.15 -15.92
N LYS A 323 -10.93 19.12 -15.83
CA LYS A 323 -11.31 17.71 -15.78
C LYS A 323 -12.20 17.34 -14.57
N HIS A 324 -12.30 18.17 -13.52
CA HIS A 324 -13.25 17.91 -12.43
C HIS A 324 -14.70 17.99 -12.92
N GLU A 325 -15.03 19.06 -13.66
CA GLU A 325 -16.37 19.28 -14.19
C GLU A 325 -16.76 18.18 -15.18
N GLU A 326 -15.80 17.75 -16.02
CA GLU A 326 -15.98 16.61 -16.93
C GLU A 326 -16.40 15.35 -16.16
N VAL A 327 -15.68 14.98 -15.10
CA VAL A 327 -16.00 13.79 -14.30
C VAL A 327 -17.36 13.92 -13.59
N ILE A 328 -17.66 15.08 -13.02
CA ILE A 328 -18.95 15.31 -12.34
C ILE A 328 -20.10 15.20 -13.35
N ASN A 329 -19.95 15.76 -14.55
CA ASN A 329 -20.94 15.67 -15.61
C ASN A 329 -21.13 14.24 -16.10
N LEU A 330 -20.05 13.48 -16.29
CA LEU A 330 -20.11 12.06 -16.67
C LEU A 330 -20.94 11.25 -15.67
N ILE A 331 -20.69 11.45 -14.37
CA ILE A 331 -21.45 10.80 -13.29
C ILE A 331 -22.94 11.19 -13.37
N LYS A 332 -23.24 12.47 -13.56
CA LYS A 332 -24.63 12.95 -13.69
C LYS A 332 -25.34 12.39 -14.93
N THR A 333 -24.62 12.14 -16.01
CA THR A 333 -25.16 11.52 -17.24
C THR A 333 -25.29 9.99 -17.16
N GLY A 334 -24.91 9.37 -16.05
CA GLY A 334 -25.07 7.93 -15.82
C GLY A 334 -23.81 7.09 -16.04
N GLU A 335 -22.63 7.70 -16.17
CA GLU A 335 -21.37 6.94 -16.26
C GLU A 335 -20.99 6.36 -14.89
N HIS A 336 -20.73 5.06 -14.85
CA HIS A 336 -20.45 4.33 -13.62
C HIS A 336 -18.98 3.89 -13.50
N ASN A 337 -18.20 3.94 -14.59
CA ASN A 337 -16.81 3.47 -14.60
C ASN A 337 -15.88 4.58 -15.05
N ILE A 338 -15.15 5.19 -14.10
CA ILE A 338 -14.25 6.31 -14.39
C ILE A 338 -12.83 5.93 -13.98
N LEU A 339 -11.87 6.15 -14.87
CA LEU A 339 -10.46 5.84 -14.65
C LEU A 339 -9.59 7.08 -14.85
N ILE A 340 -8.92 7.50 -13.79
CA ILE A 340 -8.07 8.68 -13.79
C ILE A 340 -6.60 8.25 -13.81
N HIS A 341 -5.83 8.74 -14.78
CA HIS A 341 -4.40 8.42 -14.84
C HIS A 341 -3.51 9.63 -15.05
N SER A 342 -2.30 9.55 -14.50
CA SER A 342 -1.27 10.55 -14.73
C SER A 342 0.13 9.97 -14.53
N ASP A 343 1.11 10.61 -15.13
CA ASP A 343 2.52 10.39 -14.79
C ASP A 343 2.82 10.96 -13.40
N LEU A 344 3.95 10.52 -12.85
CA LEU A 344 4.40 10.94 -11.54
C LEU A 344 4.53 12.45 -11.46
N GLY A 345 3.87 13.06 -10.47
CA GLY A 345 4.00 14.49 -10.18
C GLY A 345 3.04 15.41 -10.93
N ASN A 346 2.10 14.88 -11.71
CA ASN A 346 1.09 15.69 -12.41
C ASN A 346 -0.20 15.94 -11.61
N GLY A 347 -0.12 15.86 -10.27
CA GLY A 347 -1.22 16.28 -9.39
C GLY A 347 -2.37 15.29 -9.21
N LYS A 348 -2.25 14.02 -9.61
CA LYS A 348 -3.33 13.01 -9.45
C LYS A 348 -3.88 12.93 -8.02
N SER A 349 -3.02 12.92 -7.00
CA SER A 349 -3.46 12.86 -5.60
C SER A 349 -4.23 14.11 -5.17
N ILE A 350 -3.85 15.28 -5.68
CA ILE A 350 -4.58 16.54 -5.45
C ILE A 350 -5.95 16.44 -6.14
N PHE A 351 -5.98 16.09 -7.44
CA PHE A 351 -7.19 15.92 -8.23
C PHE A 351 -8.18 14.93 -7.61
N MET A 352 -7.71 13.75 -7.17
CA MET A 352 -8.57 12.77 -6.51
C MET A 352 -9.13 13.31 -5.19
N THR A 353 -8.34 14.06 -4.43
CA THR A 353 -8.77 14.64 -3.15
C THR A 353 -9.81 15.72 -3.37
N THR A 354 -9.60 16.65 -4.31
CA THR A 354 -10.58 17.68 -4.68
C THR A 354 -11.84 17.09 -5.29
N LEU A 355 -11.73 16.11 -6.18
CA LEU A 355 -12.87 15.42 -6.78
C LEU A 355 -13.76 14.74 -5.74
N THR A 356 -13.16 14.01 -4.79
CA THR A 356 -13.92 13.37 -3.71
C THR A 356 -14.60 14.39 -2.80
N ALA A 357 -14.00 15.56 -2.59
CA ALA A 357 -14.62 16.65 -1.87
C ALA A 357 -15.82 17.25 -2.61
N PHE A 358 -15.73 17.51 -3.92
CA PHE A 358 -16.86 17.99 -4.72
C PHE A 358 -18.01 17.00 -4.72
N LEU A 359 -17.74 15.73 -5.01
CA LEU A 359 -18.77 14.70 -5.04
C LEU A 359 -19.45 14.54 -3.67
N SER A 360 -18.69 14.63 -2.57
CA SER A 360 -19.28 14.58 -1.24
C SER A 360 -20.18 15.79 -0.93
N LYS A 361 -19.83 16.99 -1.42
CA LYS A 361 -20.64 18.21 -1.24
C LYS A 361 -21.86 18.24 -2.17
N GLU A 362 -21.81 17.57 -3.32
CA GLU A 362 -22.96 17.30 -4.20
C GLU A 362 -23.93 16.25 -3.61
N GLY A 363 -23.60 15.63 -2.48
CA GLY A 363 -24.49 14.70 -1.75
C GLY A 363 -24.24 13.22 -2.00
N TYR A 364 -23.23 12.84 -2.78
CA TYR A 364 -22.87 11.44 -2.98
C TYR A 364 -22.23 10.83 -1.73
N ASN A 365 -22.50 9.54 -1.47
CA ASN A 365 -21.77 8.83 -0.42
C ASN A 365 -20.43 8.33 -0.96
N VAL A 366 -19.40 9.18 -0.86
CA VAL A 366 -18.05 8.88 -1.36
C VAL A 366 -17.27 8.07 -0.33
N LEU A 367 -16.81 6.90 -0.73
CA LEU A 367 -16.04 5.95 0.07
C LEU A 367 -14.72 5.65 -0.62
N ARG A 368 -13.64 6.21 -0.06
CA ARG A 368 -12.27 5.98 -0.54
C ARG A 368 -11.67 4.75 0.13
N PHE A 369 -11.24 3.79 -0.67
CA PHE A 369 -10.49 2.63 -0.20
C PHE A 369 -9.12 3.07 0.34
N ASN A 370 -8.79 2.60 1.54
CA ASN A 370 -7.57 2.93 2.25
C ASN A 370 -6.61 1.75 2.32
N LYS A 371 -7.08 0.62 2.86
CA LYS A 371 -6.27 -0.57 3.10
C LYS A 371 -7.17 -1.79 3.16
N TYR A 372 -6.64 -2.93 2.76
CA TYR A 372 -7.32 -4.20 2.93
C TYR A 372 -7.26 -4.66 4.39
N TYR A 373 -8.43 -5.00 4.93
CA TYR A 373 -8.58 -5.71 6.21
C TYR A 373 -9.43 -6.97 5.97
N THR A 374 -9.41 -7.90 6.91
CA THR A 374 -10.21 -9.15 6.83
C THR A 374 -11.72 -8.88 6.79
N THR A 375 -12.15 -7.68 7.16
CA THR A 375 -13.54 -7.21 7.07
C THR A 375 -13.96 -6.76 5.68
N TYR A 376 -13.05 -6.66 4.71
CA TYR A 376 -13.31 -6.11 3.38
C TYR A 376 -14.54 -6.70 2.69
N ASN A 377 -14.64 -8.03 2.60
CA ASN A 377 -15.76 -8.69 1.91
C ASN A 377 -17.11 -8.32 2.55
N ARG A 378 -17.17 -8.31 3.89
CA ARG A 378 -18.36 -7.89 4.63
C ARG A 378 -18.69 -6.41 4.40
N GLU A 379 -17.68 -5.54 4.42
CA GLU A 379 -17.87 -4.10 4.19
C GLU A 379 -18.37 -3.80 2.77
N ILE A 380 -17.77 -4.44 1.75
CA ILE A 380 -18.18 -4.32 0.35
C ILE A 380 -19.62 -4.78 0.18
N GLU A 381 -19.97 -5.95 0.70
CA GLU A 381 -21.34 -6.48 0.63
C GLU A 381 -22.34 -5.49 1.24
N GLN A 382 -22.02 -4.94 2.42
CA GLN A 382 -22.85 -3.93 3.08
C GLN A 382 -22.96 -2.63 2.28
N ILE A 383 -21.86 -2.15 1.69
CA ILE A 383 -21.87 -0.93 0.86
C ILE A 383 -22.75 -1.16 -0.37
N CYS A 384 -22.59 -2.31 -1.03
CA CYS A 384 -23.29 -2.63 -2.26
C CYS A 384 -24.80 -2.88 -2.09
N GLN A 385 -25.23 -3.26 -0.88
CA GLN A 385 -26.64 -3.46 -0.52
C GLN A 385 -27.35 -2.19 -0.05
N LYS A 386 -26.61 -1.14 0.37
CA LYS A 386 -27.23 0.09 0.87
C LYS A 386 -27.87 0.90 -0.26
N GLU A 387 -29.05 1.43 0.01
CA GLU A 387 -29.71 2.40 -0.87
C GLU A 387 -28.90 3.71 -0.99
N GLY A 388 -29.08 4.42 -2.11
CA GLY A 388 -28.37 5.66 -2.44
C GLY A 388 -27.24 5.47 -3.46
N GLN A 389 -26.72 6.58 -3.98
CA GLN A 389 -25.59 6.56 -4.92
C GLN A 389 -24.27 6.59 -4.15
N HIS A 390 -23.63 5.41 -4.06
CA HIS A 390 -22.31 5.25 -3.46
C HIS A 390 -21.23 5.35 -4.52
N ILE A 391 -20.19 6.12 -4.23
CA ILE A 391 -19.01 6.23 -5.08
C ILE A 391 -17.85 5.55 -4.37
N LEU A 392 -17.35 4.47 -4.96
CA LEU A 392 -16.19 3.75 -4.48
C LEU A 392 -14.93 4.26 -5.20
N VAL A 393 -13.95 4.70 -4.42
CA VAL A 393 -12.73 5.31 -4.96
C VAL A 393 -11.51 4.48 -4.59
N PHE A 394 -10.79 3.96 -5.59
CA PHE A 394 -9.54 3.22 -5.40
C PHE A 394 -8.39 3.97 -6.06
N ASP A 395 -7.43 4.43 -5.27
CA ASP A 395 -6.14 4.89 -5.76
C ASP A 395 -5.20 3.68 -5.87
N ASP A 396 -4.44 3.60 -6.96
CA ASP A 396 -3.51 2.48 -7.24
C ASP A 396 -4.25 1.15 -7.44
N TYR A 397 -5.23 1.14 -8.35
CA TYR A 397 -6.13 0.00 -8.54
C TYR A 397 -5.39 -1.32 -8.81
N MET A 398 -4.21 -1.27 -9.45
CA MET A 398 -3.44 -2.46 -9.76
C MET A 398 -2.96 -3.18 -8.49
N SER A 399 -2.60 -2.42 -7.45
CA SER A 399 -2.22 -2.97 -6.16
C SER A 399 -3.41 -3.63 -5.43
N TYR A 400 -4.64 -3.36 -5.83
CA TYR A 400 -5.83 -3.89 -5.18
C TYR A 400 -6.73 -4.65 -6.15
N ILE A 401 -6.15 -5.23 -7.21
CA ILE A 401 -6.90 -5.92 -8.26
C ILE A 401 -7.74 -7.09 -7.70
N ASP A 402 -7.24 -7.80 -6.68
CA ASP A 402 -7.99 -8.89 -6.06
C ASP A 402 -9.17 -8.37 -5.24
N CYS A 403 -9.01 -7.23 -4.54
CA CYS A 403 -10.12 -6.55 -3.89
C CYS A 403 -11.19 -6.15 -4.91
N LEU A 404 -10.78 -5.69 -6.09
CA LEU A 404 -11.70 -5.34 -7.17
C LEU A 404 -12.41 -6.56 -7.76
N LYS A 405 -11.76 -7.72 -7.88
CA LYS A 405 -12.43 -8.96 -8.30
C LYS A 405 -13.58 -9.32 -7.36
N GLU A 406 -13.37 -9.21 -6.06
CA GLU A 406 -14.44 -9.41 -5.06
C GLU A 406 -15.54 -8.35 -5.19
N LEU A 407 -15.17 -7.07 -5.36
CA LEU A 407 -16.16 -5.99 -5.58
C LEU A 407 -17.05 -6.29 -6.79
N LYS A 408 -16.50 -6.82 -7.90
CA LYS A 408 -17.27 -7.17 -9.10
C LYS A 408 -18.44 -8.11 -8.77
N ILE A 409 -18.26 -9.03 -7.83
CA ILE A 409 -19.28 -10.03 -7.45
C ILE A 409 -20.46 -9.36 -6.74
N HIS A 410 -20.19 -8.36 -5.89
CA HIS A 410 -21.19 -7.69 -5.06
C HIS A 410 -21.77 -6.42 -5.68
N ARG A 411 -21.04 -5.79 -6.59
CA ARG A 411 -21.38 -4.47 -7.15
C ARG A 411 -22.70 -4.53 -7.91
N THR A 412 -23.59 -3.59 -7.57
CA THR A 412 -24.92 -3.46 -8.20
C THR A 412 -24.98 -2.18 -9.03
N ASN A 413 -25.01 -1.02 -8.39
CA ASN A 413 -25.16 0.29 -9.03
C ASN A 413 -24.11 1.33 -8.58
N GLN A 414 -23.10 0.90 -7.82
CA GLN A 414 -22.09 1.81 -7.28
C GLN A 414 -21.23 2.38 -8.42
N ILE A 415 -20.93 3.67 -8.36
CA ILE A 415 -19.99 4.33 -9.27
C ILE A 415 -18.58 4.00 -8.80
N LEU A 416 -17.73 3.60 -9.74
CA LEU A 416 -16.36 3.21 -9.48
C LEU A 416 -15.41 4.23 -10.09
N ILE A 417 -14.62 4.89 -9.24
CA ILE A 417 -13.56 5.79 -9.66
C ILE A 417 -12.23 5.14 -9.31
N LEU A 418 -11.48 4.75 -10.34
CA LEU A 418 -10.17 4.14 -10.22
C LEU A 418 -9.10 5.16 -10.59
N SER A 419 -7.90 5.00 -10.04
CA SER A 419 -6.76 5.78 -10.54
C SER A 419 -5.44 5.04 -10.53
N GLU A 420 -4.57 5.36 -11.49
CA GLU A 420 -3.27 4.67 -11.67
C GLU A 420 -2.24 5.60 -12.34
N ARG A 421 -0.96 5.21 -12.34
CA ARG A 421 0.07 5.85 -13.18
C ARG A 421 -0.19 5.52 -14.64
N SER A 422 0.01 6.47 -15.56
CA SER A 422 -0.22 6.21 -17.00
C SER A 422 0.52 4.95 -17.47
N ALA A 423 1.81 4.81 -17.12
CA ALA A 423 2.60 3.64 -17.51
C ALA A 423 2.05 2.30 -16.97
N MET A 424 1.44 2.28 -15.78
CA MET A 424 0.83 1.05 -15.23
C MET A 424 -0.56 0.83 -15.80
N ASN A 425 -1.34 1.90 -16.00
CA ASN A 425 -2.61 1.84 -16.68
C ASN A 425 -2.45 1.23 -18.07
N ASP A 426 -1.48 1.72 -18.85
CA ASP A 426 -1.19 1.23 -20.20
C ASP A 426 -0.92 -0.29 -20.25
N ILE A 427 -0.39 -0.85 -19.17
CA ILE A 427 -0.03 -2.27 -19.01
C ILE A 427 -1.25 -3.11 -18.62
N TYR A 428 -2.09 -2.63 -17.70
CA TYR A 428 -3.12 -3.44 -17.03
C TYR A 428 -4.57 -3.03 -17.35
N TYR A 429 -4.78 -1.96 -18.11
CA TYR A 429 -6.11 -1.43 -18.44
C TYR A 429 -7.04 -2.50 -19.03
N ASN A 430 -6.52 -3.36 -19.91
CA ASN A 430 -7.34 -4.40 -20.54
C ASN A 430 -7.80 -5.46 -19.53
N SER A 431 -6.92 -5.88 -18.63
CA SER A 431 -7.30 -6.82 -17.55
C SER A 431 -8.34 -6.21 -16.62
N LEU A 432 -8.31 -4.88 -16.44
CA LEU A 432 -9.35 -4.15 -15.71
C LEU A 432 -10.68 -4.10 -16.48
N CYS A 433 -10.64 -3.88 -17.80
CA CYS A 433 -11.84 -3.88 -18.64
C CYS A 433 -12.50 -5.26 -18.70
N ASP A 434 -11.71 -6.33 -18.70
CA ASP A 434 -12.23 -7.71 -18.61
C ASP A 434 -13.00 -7.95 -17.29
N LEU A 435 -12.71 -7.17 -16.26
CA LEU A 435 -13.44 -7.20 -14.99
C LEU A 435 -14.71 -6.36 -15.04
N PHE A 436 -14.67 -5.08 -15.40
CA PHE A 436 -15.83 -4.19 -15.21
C PHE A 436 -16.44 -3.62 -16.49
N GLY A 437 -15.96 -4.03 -17.67
CA GLY A 437 -16.22 -3.35 -18.93
C GLY A 437 -15.37 -2.10 -19.10
N ASP A 438 -15.72 -1.28 -20.09
CA ASP A 438 -14.97 -0.07 -20.41
C ASP A 438 -15.04 0.98 -19.30
N PHE A 439 -13.98 1.81 -19.24
CA PHE A 439 -13.90 2.97 -18.35
C PHE A 439 -13.75 4.24 -19.16
N HIS A 440 -14.39 5.31 -18.70
CA HIS A 440 -14.07 6.65 -19.16
C HIS A 440 -12.71 7.09 -18.61
N ASN A 441 -11.71 7.21 -19.49
CA ASN A 441 -10.34 7.56 -19.13
C ASN A 441 -10.13 9.09 -19.05
N ILE A 442 -9.60 9.55 -17.93
CA ILE A 442 -9.26 10.95 -17.68
C ILE A 442 -7.73 11.08 -17.56
N ASP A 443 -7.11 11.72 -18.55
CA ASP A 443 -5.67 12.02 -18.56
C ASP A 443 -5.39 13.38 -17.91
N LEU A 444 -4.60 13.40 -16.82
CA LEU A 444 -4.22 14.60 -16.09
C LEU A 444 -2.82 15.15 -16.44
N ASN A 445 -2.13 14.57 -17.43
CA ASN A 445 -0.71 14.84 -17.69
C ASN A 445 -0.39 16.25 -18.18
N ARG A 446 -1.38 16.99 -18.70
CA ARG A 446 -1.20 18.34 -19.23
C ARG A 446 -2.23 19.29 -18.68
N LEU A 447 -1.81 20.54 -18.56
CA LEU A 447 -2.64 21.67 -18.21
C LEU A 447 -3.27 22.29 -19.46
N ASP A 448 -4.52 22.70 -19.36
CA ASP A 448 -5.15 23.56 -20.36
C ASP A 448 -4.74 25.04 -20.20
N SER A 449 -5.19 25.90 -21.12
CA SER A 449 -4.78 27.31 -21.11
C SER A 449 -5.29 28.11 -19.91
N ASN A 450 -6.46 27.76 -19.36
CA ASN A 450 -7.01 28.40 -18.18
C ASN A 450 -6.30 27.92 -16.91
N GLU A 451 -6.05 26.62 -16.82
CA GLU A 451 -5.27 26.00 -15.74
C GLU A 451 -3.85 26.59 -15.68
N ILE A 452 -3.21 26.84 -16.83
CA ILE A 452 -1.89 27.50 -16.90
C ILE A 452 -1.96 28.92 -16.33
N LYS A 453 -2.98 29.70 -16.68
CA LYS A 453 -3.16 31.06 -16.16
C LYS A 453 -3.31 31.08 -14.65
N GLN A 454 -4.13 30.18 -14.11
CA GLN A 454 -4.30 30.03 -12.66
C GLN A 454 -2.98 29.65 -11.99
N PHE A 455 -2.20 28.74 -12.60
CA PHE A 455 -0.90 28.36 -12.07
C PHE A 455 0.09 29.54 -12.05
N VAL A 456 0.14 30.35 -13.12
CA VAL A 456 0.96 31.57 -13.15
C VAL A 456 0.56 32.52 -12.03
N ASN A 457 -0.74 32.72 -11.80
CA ASN A 457 -1.26 33.56 -10.72
C ASN A 457 -0.83 33.07 -9.33
N ILE A 458 -0.89 31.76 -9.07
CA ILE A 458 -0.42 31.18 -7.81
C ILE A 458 1.08 31.43 -7.64
N LEU A 459 1.88 31.18 -8.68
CA LEU A 459 3.33 31.40 -8.64
C LEU A 459 3.71 32.88 -8.47
N ASP A 460 2.93 33.80 -9.01
CA ASP A 460 3.11 35.24 -8.83
C ASP A 460 2.71 35.67 -7.42
N HIS A 461 1.57 35.19 -6.91
CA HIS A 461 1.06 35.51 -5.57
C HIS A 461 2.08 35.17 -4.47
N TYR A 462 2.71 34.00 -4.58
CA TYR A 462 3.68 33.51 -3.59
C TYR A 462 5.15 33.74 -3.98
N GLY A 463 5.42 34.44 -5.09
CA GLY A 463 6.78 34.84 -5.48
C GLY A 463 7.72 33.71 -5.92
N PHE A 464 7.19 32.61 -6.44
CA PHE A 464 7.99 31.41 -6.81
C PHE A 464 8.85 31.57 -8.07
N TRP A 465 8.57 32.59 -8.91
CA TRP A 465 9.29 32.80 -10.18
C TRP A 465 10.75 33.25 -10.02
N ASN A 466 11.16 33.71 -8.83
CA ASN A 466 12.53 34.17 -8.55
C ASN A 466 13.04 35.19 -9.60
N LYS A 467 14.08 34.87 -10.37
CA LYS A 467 14.63 35.76 -11.40
C LYS A 467 13.66 36.02 -12.56
N PHE A 468 12.65 35.18 -12.70
CA PHE A 468 11.62 35.29 -13.73
C PHE A 468 10.38 36.09 -13.25
N SER A 469 10.39 36.60 -12.01
CA SER A 469 9.24 37.31 -11.44
C SER A 469 8.89 38.60 -12.18
N ALA A 470 9.88 39.31 -12.72
CA ALA A 470 9.68 40.57 -13.44
C ALA A 470 9.24 40.39 -14.92
N GLU A 471 9.19 39.16 -15.41
CA GLU A 471 8.77 38.88 -16.78
C GLU A 471 7.27 39.09 -16.96
N ARG A 472 6.87 39.38 -18.20
CA ARG A 472 5.46 39.58 -18.54
C ARG A 472 4.66 38.29 -18.40
N ILE A 473 3.38 38.42 -18.06
CA ILE A 473 2.45 37.28 -17.87
C ILE A 473 2.40 36.38 -19.11
N ASP A 474 2.38 36.94 -20.32
CA ASP A 474 2.39 36.18 -21.57
C ASP A 474 3.65 35.34 -21.75
N ARG A 475 4.81 35.83 -21.30
CA ARG A 475 6.08 35.07 -21.29
C ARG A 475 6.07 33.96 -20.24
N LYS A 476 5.45 34.18 -19.08
CA LYS A 476 5.27 33.15 -18.03
C LYS A 476 4.35 32.03 -18.49
N GLU A 477 3.23 32.37 -19.13
CA GLU A 477 2.34 31.38 -19.74
C GLU A 477 3.05 30.58 -20.84
N ASP A 478 3.77 31.26 -21.75
CA ASP A 478 4.51 30.62 -22.83
C ASP A 478 5.63 29.71 -22.31
N TYR A 479 6.33 30.12 -21.26
CA TYR A 479 7.32 29.30 -20.57
C TYR A 479 6.71 27.98 -20.07
N ILE A 480 5.54 28.05 -19.42
CA ILE A 480 4.85 26.83 -18.96
C ILE A 480 4.44 25.96 -20.14
N LYS A 481 3.88 26.55 -21.21
CA LYS A 481 3.40 25.80 -22.40
C LYS A 481 4.54 25.11 -23.14
N THR A 482 5.66 25.79 -23.35
CA THR A 482 6.74 25.34 -24.24
C THR A 482 7.85 24.62 -23.46
N VAL A 483 8.42 25.28 -22.45
CA VAL A 483 9.56 24.76 -21.67
C VAL A 483 9.10 23.67 -20.71
N CYS A 484 8.01 23.90 -19.98
CA CYS A 484 7.45 22.90 -19.07
C CYS A 484 6.47 21.93 -19.75
N LYS A 485 6.17 22.11 -21.04
CA LYS A 485 5.26 21.27 -21.84
C LYS A 485 3.85 21.17 -21.23
N GLY A 486 3.43 22.19 -20.48
CA GLY A 486 2.17 22.22 -19.75
C GLY A 486 2.04 21.16 -18.65
N GLN A 487 3.14 20.61 -18.11
CA GLN A 487 3.08 19.56 -17.08
C GLN A 487 3.45 20.10 -15.71
N ILE A 488 2.60 19.90 -14.69
CA ILE A 488 2.86 20.33 -13.30
C ILE A 488 4.23 19.80 -12.84
N LYS A 489 4.55 18.54 -13.15
CA LYS A 489 5.86 17.96 -12.84
C LYS A 489 7.01 18.85 -13.32
N ASN A 490 7.00 19.26 -14.59
CA ASN A 490 8.11 20.03 -15.16
C ASN A 490 8.16 21.45 -14.61
N ILE A 491 7.01 22.04 -14.25
CA ILE A 491 6.95 23.35 -13.59
C ILE A 491 7.65 23.23 -12.23
N ILE A 492 7.22 22.28 -11.39
CA ILE A 492 7.82 22.04 -10.07
C ILE A 492 9.30 21.73 -10.19
N LEU A 493 9.72 20.86 -11.12
CA LEU A 493 11.15 20.57 -11.36
C LEU A 493 11.96 21.84 -11.70
N LYS A 494 11.41 22.75 -12.52
CA LYS A 494 12.09 24.01 -12.85
C LYS A 494 12.13 24.99 -11.68
N LEU A 495 11.10 25.02 -10.84
CA LEU A 495 11.06 25.81 -9.61
C LEU A 495 12.07 25.29 -8.56
N LEU A 496 12.16 23.97 -8.41
CA LEU A 496 13.06 23.30 -7.47
C LEU A 496 14.52 23.38 -7.87
N ASN A 497 14.82 23.51 -9.17
CA ASN A 497 16.18 23.78 -9.65
C ASN A 497 16.71 25.18 -9.22
N SER A 498 15.96 25.95 -8.43
CA SER A 498 16.51 27.10 -7.73
C SER A 498 17.57 26.65 -6.72
N LYS A 499 18.79 27.21 -6.83
CA LYS A 499 19.97 26.82 -6.03
C LYS A 499 19.67 26.73 -4.52
N THR A 500 18.84 27.64 -3.99
CA THR A 500 18.56 27.74 -2.56
C THR A 500 17.86 26.52 -1.96
N ILE A 501 16.88 25.93 -2.65
CA ILE A 501 16.14 24.76 -2.12
C ILE A 501 17.04 23.53 -2.14
N LEU A 502 17.74 23.28 -3.26
CA LEU A 502 18.69 22.18 -3.38
C LEU A 502 19.84 22.28 -2.36
N GLU A 503 20.39 23.47 -2.15
CA GLU A 503 21.44 23.72 -1.14
C GLU A 503 20.95 23.38 0.27
N SER A 504 19.69 23.69 0.60
CA SER A 504 19.11 23.35 1.91
C SER A 504 19.00 21.84 2.13
N PHE A 505 18.50 21.11 1.13
CA PHE A 505 18.44 19.64 1.17
C PHE A 505 19.83 19.00 1.15
N GLN A 506 20.78 19.57 0.41
CA GLN A 506 22.16 19.08 0.36
C GLN A 506 22.84 19.21 1.73
N LYS A 507 22.62 20.31 2.46
CA LYS A 507 23.08 20.47 3.85
C LYS A 507 22.46 19.43 4.78
N LEU A 508 21.14 19.21 4.68
CA LEU A 508 20.45 18.17 5.45
C LEU A 508 21.00 16.77 5.16
N ILE A 509 21.12 16.38 3.89
CA ILE A 509 21.66 15.08 3.49
C ILE A 509 23.11 14.92 3.96
N THR A 510 23.93 15.96 3.90
CA THR A 510 25.32 15.92 4.39
C THR A 510 25.39 15.69 5.90
N SER A 511 24.47 16.28 6.68
CA SER A 511 24.37 16.01 8.12
C SER A 511 23.94 14.57 8.43
N ILE A 512 23.07 14.00 7.61
CA ILE A 512 22.57 12.63 7.77
C ILE A 512 23.62 11.59 7.35
N ARG A 513 24.40 11.88 6.30
CA ARG A 513 25.46 10.98 5.80
C ARG A 513 26.51 10.63 6.84
N LYS A 514 26.70 11.48 7.86
CA LYS A 514 27.63 11.24 8.97
C LYS A 514 27.09 10.23 10.00
N ARG A 515 25.83 9.82 9.90
CA ARG A 515 25.18 8.90 10.84
C ARG A 515 24.96 7.54 10.17
N ASN A 516 25.57 6.50 10.74
CA ASN A 516 25.50 5.14 10.20
C ASN A 516 24.05 4.66 10.07
N GLY A 517 23.68 4.15 8.89
CA GLY A 517 22.39 3.56 8.58
C GLY A 517 21.25 4.53 8.25
N TYR A 518 21.37 5.81 8.59
CA TYR A 518 20.32 6.80 8.32
C TYR A 518 20.29 7.20 6.84
N TYR A 519 21.44 7.22 6.20
CA TYR A 519 21.58 7.62 4.80
C TYR A 519 20.94 6.59 3.85
N GLU A 520 21.24 5.31 4.05
CA GLU A 520 20.66 4.19 3.30
C GLU A 520 19.15 4.09 3.55
N ALA A 521 18.72 4.29 4.80
CA ALA A 521 17.32 4.34 5.19
C ALA A 521 16.53 5.41 4.45
N ILE A 522 16.99 6.66 4.44
CA ILE A 522 16.30 7.74 3.73
C ILE A 522 16.29 7.47 2.23
N LEU A 523 17.42 7.06 1.66
CA LEU A 523 17.52 6.77 0.24
C LEU A 523 16.54 5.65 -0.18
N PHE A 524 16.41 4.60 0.64
CA PHE A 524 15.39 3.58 0.47
C PHE A 524 13.98 4.20 0.46
N ILE A 525 13.65 5.03 1.44
CA ILE A 525 12.31 5.62 1.59
C ILE A 525 11.95 6.46 0.35
N LEU A 526 12.91 7.20 -0.18
CA LEU A 526 12.74 7.97 -1.41
C LEU A 526 12.54 7.05 -2.62
N ILE A 527 13.33 5.98 -2.76
CA ILE A 527 13.18 4.97 -3.82
C ILE A 527 11.80 4.31 -3.74
N ALA A 528 11.38 3.91 -2.53
CA ALA A 528 10.09 3.30 -2.27
C ALA A 528 8.95 4.23 -2.72
N ARG A 529 9.06 5.54 -2.45
CA ARG A 529 8.08 6.52 -2.89
C ARG A 529 8.04 6.68 -4.41
N VAL A 530 9.19 6.86 -5.05
CA VAL A 530 9.28 6.99 -6.52
C VAL A 530 8.79 5.72 -7.21
N SER A 531 9.06 4.55 -6.64
CA SER A 531 8.71 3.25 -7.22
C SER A 531 7.33 2.73 -6.82
N LYS A 532 6.54 3.48 -6.01
CA LYS A 532 5.25 3.04 -5.46
C LYS A 532 5.34 1.69 -4.73
N LEU A 533 6.32 1.56 -3.86
CA LEU A 533 6.39 0.39 -2.99
C LEU A 533 5.48 0.66 -1.79
N ASP A 534 4.41 -0.14 -1.66
CA ASP A 534 3.52 -0.13 -0.48
C ASP A 534 4.22 -0.85 0.68
N LEU A 535 5.17 -0.14 1.29
CA LEU A 535 6.03 -0.63 2.35
C LEU A 535 5.73 0.11 3.65
N ASP A 536 5.48 -0.63 4.72
CA ASP A 536 5.43 -0.12 6.08
C ASP A 536 6.82 -0.12 6.73
N LEU A 537 6.91 0.48 7.92
CA LEU A 537 8.16 0.57 8.69
C LEU A 537 8.82 -0.79 8.94
N GLU A 538 8.01 -1.83 9.04
CA GLU A 538 8.43 -3.19 9.33
C GLU A 538 9.02 -3.83 8.08
N ASP A 539 8.37 -3.68 6.93
CA ASP A 539 8.92 -4.07 5.63
C ASP A 539 10.25 -3.34 5.35
N LEU A 540 10.37 -2.09 5.78
CA LEU A 540 11.59 -1.29 5.65
C LEU A 540 12.73 -1.79 6.54
N ALA A 541 12.45 -2.02 7.82
CA ALA A 541 13.41 -2.59 8.77
C ALA A 541 13.91 -3.95 8.28
N TYR A 542 12.99 -4.75 7.74
CA TYR A 542 13.24 -6.05 7.15
C TYR A 542 14.07 -5.96 5.86
N SER A 543 13.69 -5.08 4.93
CA SER A 543 14.35 -4.94 3.62
C SER A 543 15.77 -4.40 3.72
N LEU A 544 16.09 -3.64 4.77
CA LEU A 544 17.42 -3.08 4.99
C LEU A 544 18.26 -3.90 5.98
N ASN A 545 17.69 -4.96 6.58
CA ASN A 545 18.32 -5.71 7.67
C ASN A 545 18.81 -4.78 8.80
N MET A 546 18.09 -3.67 9.01
CA MET A 546 18.45 -2.58 9.92
C MET A 546 17.37 -2.43 10.98
N SER A 547 17.55 -3.11 12.11
CA SER A 547 16.72 -2.96 13.32
C SER A 547 16.65 -1.51 13.85
N GLN A 548 17.58 -0.65 13.41
CA GLN A 548 17.69 0.77 13.78
C GLN A 548 16.58 1.65 13.19
N LEU A 549 15.89 1.23 12.13
CA LEU A 549 14.78 1.96 11.51
C LEU A 549 13.54 2.07 12.41
N ASN A 550 13.34 1.07 13.28
CA ASN A 550 12.28 1.06 14.27
C ASN A 550 12.69 1.74 15.59
N SER A 551 13.89 2.34 15.65
CA SER A 551 14.32 3.04 16.85
C SER A 551 13.53 4.34 17.04
N PRO A 552 13.07 4.64 18.27
CA PRO A 552 12.45 5.94 18.57
C PRO A 552 13.37 7.13 18.26
N SER A 553 14.69 6.93 18.31
CA SER A 553 15.68 7.95 17.93
C SER A 553 15.64 8.28 16.44
N PHE A 554 15.48 7.29 15.56
CA PHE A 554 15.34 7.52 14.11
C PHE A 554 14.02 8.24 13.78
N GLN A 555 12.90 7.78 14.33
CA GLN A 555 11.56 8.32 14.01
C GLN A 555 11.29 9.72 14.60
N LYS A 556 11.97 10.07 15.69
CA LYS A 556 11.90 11.39 16.31
C LYS A 556 13.00 12.33 15.83
N ASP A 557 13.94 11.85 15.01
CA ASP A 557 15.01 12.69 14.50
C ASP A 557 14.43 13.80 13.60
N PRO A 558 14.69 15.08 13.90
CA PRO A 558 14.17 16.19 13.11
C PRO A 558 14.59 16.14 11.64
N HIS A 559 15.82 15.70 11.34
CA HIS A 559 16.30 15.62 9.96
C HIS A 559 15.61 14.50 9.18
N VAL A 560 15.32 13.37 9.81
CA VAL A 560 14.56 12.27 9.17
C VAL A 560 13.11 12.69 8.91
N ARG A 561 12.47 13.38 9.87
CA ARG A 561 11.08 13.87 9.74
C ARG A 561 10.88 14.93 8.66
N GLU A 562 11.95 15.58 8.18
CA GLU A 562 11.88 16.45 7.00
C GLU A 562 11.57 15.65 5.72
N PHE A 563 12.02 14.39 5.62
CA PHE A 563 11.81 13.56 4.43
C PHE A 563 10.63 12.58 4.56
N VAL A 564 10.24 12.26 5.79
CA VAL A 564 9.33 11.15 6.10
C VAL A 564 8.28 11.54 7.13
N ASP A 565 7.03 11.25 6.82
CA ASP A 565 5.93 11.24 7.80
C ASP A 565 5.72 9.82 8.35
N PHE A 566 5.82 9.69 9.69
CA PHE A 566 5.64 8.45 10.43
C PHE A 566 4.26 8.32 11.12
N ASN A 567 3.36 9.30 10.96
CA ASN A 567 2.13 9.43 11.76
C ASN A 567 1.08 8.33 11.55
N THR A 568 1.30 7.37 10.62
CA THR A 568 0.29 6.34 10.25
C THR A 568 0.83 4.91 10.18
N TYR A 569 1.96 4.59 10.84
CA TYR A 569 2.67 3.31 10.67
C TYR A 569 3.11 2.99 9.22
N SER A 570 2.80 3.87 8.28
CA SER A 570 3.27 3.83 6.89
C SER A 570 4.33 4.89 6.73
N ILE A 571 5.40 4.56 5.99
CA ILE A 571 6.41 5.53 5.62
C ILE A 571 5.87 6.32 4.43
N LYS A 572 5.46 7.57 4.69
CA LYS A 572 5.05 8.47 3.61
C LYS A 572 6.16 9.49 3.39
N SER A 573 6.87 9.37 2.27
CA SER A 573 7.63 10.52 1.79
C SER A 573 6.65 11.56 1.25
N LYS A 574 6.83 12.80 1.73
CA LYS A 574 5.87 13.89 1.59
C LYS A 574 5.60 14.22 0.10
N SER A 575 6.64 14.26 -0.75
CA SER A 575 6.51 14.54 -2.20
C SER A 575 7.32 13.58 -3.06
N SER A 576 6.65 12.88 -3.97
CA SER A 576 7.32 11.96 -4.91
C SER A 576 8.17 12.68 -5.95
N ILE A 577 7.87 13.95 -6.27
CA ILE A 577 8.67 14.76 -7.20
C ILE A 577 9.96 15.18 -6.51
N ILE A 578 9.88 15.62 -5.25
CA ILE A 578 11.09 15.91 -4.45
C ILE A 578 11.92 14.66 -4.30
N SER A 579 11.32 13.51 -3.96
CA SER A 579 12.08 12.25 -3.88
C SER A 579 12.84 11.97 -5.18
N GLN A 580 12.19 12.16 -6.34
CA GLN A 580 12.84 12.04 -7.64
C GLN A 580 13.99 13.05 -7.80
N VAL A 581 13.76 14.34 -7.51
CA VAL A 581 14.80 15.39 -7.62
C VAL A 581 15.99 15.09 -6.73
N LEU A 582 15.76 14.74 -5.47
CA LEU A 582 16.82 14.42 -4.52
C LEU A 582 17.66 13.25 -5.03
N LEU A 583 17.02 12.15 -5.43
CA LEU A 583 17.69 10.95 -5.96
C LEU A 583 18.50 11.26 -7.22
N GLN A 584 18.00 12.14 -8.09
CA GLN A 584 18.67 12.49 -9.35
C GLN A 584 19.75 13.58 -9.20
N GLN A 585 19.63 14.51 -8.26
CA GLN A 585 20.51 15.69 -8.24
C GLN A 585 21.43 15.77 -7.02
N ILE A 586 21.06 15.14 -5.91
CA ILE A 586 21.81 15.24 -4.66
C ILE A 586 22.52 13.93 -4.31
N PHE A 587 21.86 12.80 -4.54
CA PHE A 587 22.45 11.49 -4.29
C PHE A 587 23.35 11.06 -5.45
N ASP A 588 24.44 10.37 -5.12
CA ASP A 588 25.29 9.73 -6.12
C ASP A 588 24.56 8.54 -6.75
N SER A 589 24.47 8.51 -8.08
CA SER A 589 23.77 7.47 -8.83
C SER A 589 24.28 6.06 -8.54
N THR A 590 25.58 5.90 -8.29
CA THR A 590 26.19 4.60 -7.98
C THR A 590 25.68 4.09 -6.63
N ILE A 591 25.65 4.97 -5.63
CA ILE A 591 25.10 4.65 -4.30
C ILE A 591 23.60 4.34 -4.38
N VAL A 592 22.84 5.09 -5.19
CA VAL A 592 21.42 4.81 -5.43
C VAL A 592 21.25 3.38 -5.97
N VAL A 593 22.03 2.99 -6.97
CA VAL A 593 22.01 1.63 -7.53
C VAL A 593 22.43 0.58 -6.51
N ASP A 594 23.46 0.83 -5.70
CA ASP A 594 23.92 -0.11 -4.66
C ASP A 594 22.82 -0.42 -3.65
N VAL A 595 22.11 0.60 -3.18
CA VAL A 595 21.00 0.42 -2.25
C VAL A 595 19.84 -0.28 -2.95
N MET A 596 19.46 0.12 -4.17
CA MET A 596 18.43 -0.60 -4.94
C MET A 596 18.74 -2.09 -5.11
N LEU A 597 20.01 -2.45 -5.36
CA LEU A 597 20.47 -3.84 -5.47
C LEU A 597 20.38 -4.60 -4.14
N SER A 598 20.81 -3.96 -3.04
CA SER A 598 20.73 -4.53 -1.70
C SER A 598 19.28 -4.88 -1.33
N ILE A 599 18.37 -3.94 -1.57
CA ILE A 599 16.93 -4.11 -1.33
C ILE A 599 16.37 -5.27 -2.15
N PHE A 600 16.67 -5.29 -3.44
CA PHE A 600 16.17 -6.32 -4.34
C PHE A 600 16.61 -7.71 -3.91
N ARG A 601 17.87 -7.86 -3.49
CA ARG A 601 18.43 -9.12 -2.99
C ARG A 601 17.73 -9.59 -1.70
N ASN A 602 17.52 -8.67 -0.75
CA ASN A 602 16.86 -8.99 0.52
C ASN A 602 15.41 -9.41 0.33
N LEU A 603 14.67 -8.69 -0.52
CA LEU A 603 13.29 -9.04 -0.87
C LEU A 603 13.20 -10.34 -1.67
N ASN A 604 14.16 -10.62 -2.55
CA ASN A 604 14.17 -11.85 -3.35
C ASN A 604 14.25 -13.13 -2.50
N ALA A 605 14.85 -13.07 -1.30
CA ALA A 605 14.86 -14.20 -0.37
C ALA A 605 13.44 -14.64 0.04
N HIS A 606 12.48 -13.72 0.03
CA HIS A 606 11.10 -13.91 0.49
C HIS A 606 10.07 -13.77 -0.64
N ARG A 607 10.49 -14.02 -1.88
CA ARG A 607 9.67 -13.95 -3.10
C ARG A 607 8.39 -14.81 -3.12
N HIS A 608 8.21 -15.67 -2.11
CA HIS A 608 7.00 -16.48 -1.93
C HIS A 608 5.81 -15.66 -1.41
N ASP A 609 6.07 -14.51 -0.79
CA ASP A 609 5.04 -13.55 -0.42
C ASP A 609 4.57 -12.76 -1.67
N GLU A 610 3.27 -12.76 -1.93
CA GLU A 610 2.67 -12.08 -3.09
C GLU A 610 2.85 -10.55 -3.04
N LYS A 611 2.86 -9.94 -1.85
CA LYS A 611 3.18 -8.50 -1.68
C LYS A 611 4.61 -8.23 -2.13
N ILE A 612 5.57 -9.05 -1.70
CA ILE A 612 6.99 -8.93 -2.07
C ILE A 612 7.19 -9.15 -3.56
N LYS A 613 6.53 -10.14 -4.14
CA LYS A 613 6.59 -10.43 -5.59
C LYS A 613 6.11 -9.23 -6.42
N ARG A 614 5.05 -8.53 -5.97
CA ARG A 614 4.60 -7.28 -6.60
C ARG A 614 5.65 -6.16 -6.52
N ILE A 615 6.29 -6.01 -5.35
CA ILE A 615 7.36 -5.02 -5.15
C ILE A 615 8.54 -5.31 -6.10
N LEU A 616 8.99 -6.56 -6.17
CA LEU A 616 10.08 -6.96 -7.07
C LEU A 616 9.74 -6.66 -8.53
N LYS A 617 8.50 -6.96 -8.97
CA LYS A 617 8.03 -6.62 -10.32
C LYS A 617 8.15 -5.11 -10.60
N ASN A 618 7.75 -4.25 -9.66
CA ASN A 618 7.88 -2.80 -9.80
C ASN A 618 9.34 -2.35 -9.84
N MET A 619 10.24 -2.95 -9.04
CA MET A 619 11.67 -2.60 -9.04
C MET A 619 12.39 -3.03 -10.32
N MET A 620 11.88 -4.02 -11.05
CA MET A 620 12.43 -4.47 -12.35
C MET A 620 12.00 -3.58 -13.53
N MET A 621 11.04 -2.67 -13.35
CA MET A 621 10.53 -1.83 -14.44
C MET A 621 11.56 -0.77 -14.82
N PHE A 622 11.90 -0.70 -16.11
CA PHE A 622 12.86 0.28 -16.63
C PHE A 622 12.45 1.73 -16.33
N THR A 623 11.16 2.03 -16.42
CA THR A 623 10.62 3.37 -16.14
C THR A 623 10.82 3.79 -14.68
N ASN A 624 10.75 2.87 -13.73
CA ASN A 624 10.96 3.17 -12.31
C ASN A 624 12.45 3.41 -12.02
N ILE A 625 13.33 2.58 -12.58
CA ILE A 625 14.79 2.74 -12.45
C ILE A 625 15.26 4.05 -13.09
N GLN A 626 14.72 4.38 -14.27
CA GLN A 626 15.03 5.64 -14.95
C GLN A 626 14.57 6.89 -14.15
N GLN A 627 13.55 6.74 -13.29
CA GLN A 627 13.08 7.84 -12.44
C GLN A 627 13.96 8.06 -11.20
N THR A 628 14.72 7.05 -10.76
CA THR A 628 15.60 7.15 -9.58
C THR A 628 17.01 7.59 -9.94
N ILE A 629 17.47 7.37 -11.18
CA ILE A 629 18.84 7.69 -11.61
C ILE A 629 18.86 9.01 -12.40
N ASN A 630 19.92 9.80 -12.22
CA ASN A 630 20.16 11.03 -12.97
C ASN A 630 20.48 10.73 -14.44
N LYS A 631 19.69 11.28 -15.38
CA LYS A 631 19.91 11.10 -16.82
C LYS A 631 21.12 11.86 -17.35
N ASP A 632 21.50 12.94 -16.69
CA ASP A 632 22.61 13.80 -17.10
C ASP A 632 23.96 13.31 -16.52
N ASP A 633 23.94 12.24 -15.72
CA ASP A 633 25.14 11.60 -15.19
C ASP A 633 25.90 10.85 -16.28
N ALA A 634 27.22 11.08 -16.39
CA ALA A 634 28.09 10.38 -17.32
C ALA A 634 28.03 8.85 -17.15
N ASN A 635 27.76 8.37 -15.93
CA ASN A 635 27.63 6.95 -15.60
C ASN A 635 26.20 6.42 -15.72
N TYR A 636 25.22 7.20 -16.18
CA TYR A 636 23.80 6.81 -16.27
C TYR A 636 23.62 5.44 -16.94
N LYS A 637 24.20 5.27 -18.14
CA LYS A 637 24.12 4.02 -18.90
C LYS A 637 24.76 2.85 -18.15
N HIS A 638 25.95 3.07 -17.60
CA HIS A 638 26.67 2.07 -16.82
C HIS A 638 25.85 1.60 -15.63
N ASN A 639 25.27 2.53 -14.88
CA ASN A 639 24.48 2.26 -13.68
C ASN A 639 23.19 1.48 -13.97
N ILE A 640 22.49 1.79 -15.06
CA ILE A 640 21.32 0.99 -15.48
C ILE A 640 21.72 -0.42 -15.87
N LEU A 641 22.75 -0.60 -16.70
CA LEU A 641 23.21 -1.93 -17.11
C LEU A 641 23.69 -2.74 -15.91
N ARG A 642 24.50 -2.14 -15.04
CA ARG A 642 24.98 -2.73 -13.79
C ARG A 642 23.82 -3.23 -12.93
N TYR A 643 22.74 -2.47 -12.81
CA TYR A 643 21.56 -2.89 -12.06
C TYR A 643 20.95 -4.17 -12.63
N TYR A 644 20.62 -4.18 -13.94
CA TYR A 644 20.01 -5.34 -14.60
C TYR A 644 20.92 -6.58 -14.58
N GLU A 645 22.22 -6.40 -14.80
CA GLU A 645 23.19 -7.50 -14.74
C GLU A 645 23.28 -8.15 -13.37
N ASN A 646 23.18 -7.36 -12.29
CA ASN A 646 23.29 -7.85 -10.91
C ASN A 646 22.01 -8.52 -10.40
N ILE A 647 20.83 -8.13 -10.90
CA ILE A 647 19.56 -8.80 -10.54
C ILE A 647 19.23 -9.99 -11.45
N LYS A 648 19.79 -10.04 -12.67
CA LYS A 648 19.63 -11.15 -13.63
C LYS A 648 19.78 -12.56 -13.03
N PRO A 649 20.82 -12.89 -12.24
CA PRO A 649 21.02 -14.25 -11.74
C PRO A 649 19.99 -14.66 -10.65
N LEU A 650 19.25 -13.71 -10.10
CA LEU A 650 18.32 -13.97 -8.99
C LEU A 650 17.11 -14.78 -9.47
N SER A 651 16.58 -15.61 -8.57
CA SER A 651 15.47 -16.54 -8.83
C SER A 651 14.17 -15.86 -9.27
N SER A 652 13.93 -14.62 -8.85
CA SER A 652 12.76 -13.85 -9.31
C SER A 652 12.90 -13.29 -10.74
N CYS A 653 14.11 -13.31 -11.31
CA CYS A 653 14.44 -12.66 -12.59
C CYS A 653 14.81 -13.66 -13.68
N ASN A 654 15.70 -14.63 -13.40
CA ASN A 654 16.38 -15.42 -14.42
C ASN A 654 15.45 -16.19 -15.38
N LYS A 655 14.27 -16.62 -14.91
CA LYS A 655 13.24 -17.33 -15.69
C LYS A 655 11.96 -16.52 -15.89
N ASN A 656 11.98 -15.22 -15.59
CA ASN A 656 10.80 -14.37 -15.60
C ASN A 656 10.67 -13.66 -16.97
N PRO A 657 9.57 -13.88 -17.73
CA PRO A 657 9.39 -13.22 -19.04
C PRO A 657 9.40 -11.69 -18.95
N HIS A 658 8.81 -11.12 -17.88
CA HIS A 658 8.76 -9.68 -17.69
C HIS A 658 10.16 -9.09 -17.44
N PHE A 659 11.05 -9.81 -16.74
CA PHE A 659 12.44 -9.37 -16.57
C PHE A 659 13.12 -9.18 -17.92
N TRP A 660 13.07 -10.22 -18.76
CA TRP A 660 13.72 -10.23 -20.06
C TRP A 660 13.13 -9.20 -21.01
N LEU A 661 11.81 -8.98 -20.96
CA LEU A 661 11.16 -7.87 -21.66
C LEU A 661 11.72 -6.52 -21.22
N GLN A 662 11.79 -6.23 -19.91
CA GLN A 662 12.32 -4.96 -19.43
C GLN A 662 13.79 -4.78 -19.81
N TYR A 663 14.57 -5.86 -19.77
CA TYR A 663 15.98 -5.79 -20.16
C TYR A 663 16.15 -5.58 -21.68
N ALA A 664 15.27 -6.17 -22.50
CA ALA A 664 15.21 -5.89 -23.94
C ALA A 664 14.87 -4.42 -24.22
N ILE A 665 13.94 -3.83 -23.44
CA ILE A 665 13.59 -2.40 -23.56
C ILE A 665 14.79 -1.50 -23.23
N VAL A 666 15.59 -1.85 -22.22
CA VAL A 666 16.84 -1.14 -21.91
C VAL A 666 17.78 -1.18 -23.12
N LYS A 667 18.03 -2.36 -23.68
CA LYS A 667 18.90 -2.52 -24.87
C LYS A 667 18.37 -1.76 -26.09
N LEU A 668 17.06 -1.80 -26.31
CA LEU A 668 16.40 -1.02 -27.36
C LEU A 668 16.60 0.50 -27.16
N SER A 669 16.49 1.00 -25.93
CA SER A 669 16.71 2.43 -25.63
C SER A 669 18.16 2.89 -25.85
N GLU A 670 19.10 1.95 -25.79
CA GLU A 670 20.53 2.16 -26.06
C GLU A 670 20.91 1.93 -27.53
N TYR A 671 19.92 1.66 -28.40
CA TYR A 671 20.11 1.29 -29.80
C TYR A 671 20.98 0.03 -30.00
N ASP A 672 21.06 -0.84 -28.98
CA ASP A 672 21.74 -2.14 -29.01
C ASP A 672 20.73 -3.21 -29.45
N TYR A 673 20.43 -3.21 -30.75
CA TYR A 673 19.37 -4.04 -31.34
C TYR A 673 19.70 -5.54 -31.33
N GLU A 674 20.98 -5.90 -31.51
CA GLU A 674 21.43 -7.30 -31.49
C GLU A 674 21.13 -7.94 -30.13
N GLN A 675 21.53 -7.30 -29.03
CA GLN A 675 21.23 -7.81 -27.69
C GLN A 675 19.74 -7.69 -27.35
N ALA A 676 19.06 -6.65 -27.82
CA ALA A 676 17.61 -6.53 -27.62
C ALA A 676 16.88 -7.74 -28.23
N GLN A 677 17.26 -8.19 -29.43
CA GLN A 677 16.68 -9.36 -30.07
C GLN A 677 16.83 -10.62 -29.21
N ILE A 678 18.05 -10.91 -28.74
CA ILE A 678 18.32 -12.06 -27.88
C ILE A 678 17.43 -12.05 -26.63
N TYR A 679 17.23 -10.88 -26.02
CA TYR A 679 16.41 -10.74 -24.82
C TYR A 679 14.91 -10.83 -25.09
N PHE A 680 14.41 -10.35 -26.23
CA PHE A 680 13.04 -10.59 -26.66
C PHE A 680 12.78 -12.08 -26.89
N ASP A 681 13.68 -12.77 -27.61
CA ASP A 681 13.55 -14.21 -27.87
C ASP A 681 13.56 -15.02 -26.55
N THR A 682 14.38 -14.60 -25.60
CA THR A 682 14.42 -15.17 -24.25
C THR A 682 13.11 -14.93 -23.50
N ALA A 683 12.54 -13.72 -23.59
CA ALA A 683 11.25 -13.39 -22.98
C ALA A 683 10.13 -14.27 -23.55
N TYR A 684 10.06 -14.45 -24.87
CA TYR A 684 9.12 -15.37 -25.53
C TYR A 684 9.30 -16.81 -25.09
N SER A 685 10.54 -17.28 -25.00
CA SER A 685 10.86 -18.65 -24.60
C SER A 685 10.34 -18.97 -23.19
N PHE A 686 10.49 -18.04 -22.23
CA PHE A 686 9.94 -18.21 -20.90
C PHE A 686 8.42 -18.01 -20.86
N ALA A 687 7.86 -17.08 -21.64
CA ALA A 687 6.42 -16.86 -21.71
C ALA A 687 5.66 -18.13 -22.13
N LYS A 688 6.21 -18.88 -23.10
CA LYS A 688 5.63 -20.15 -23.58
C LYS A 688 5.54 -21.24 -22.50
N LYS A 689 6.32 -21.15 -21.42
CA LYS A 689 6.29 -22.12 -20.30
C LYS A 689 5.21 -21.80 -19.28
N ILE A 690 4.57 -20.64 -19.37
CA ILE A 690 3.53 -20.20 -18.46
C ILE A 690 2.19 -20.37 -19.17
N GLU A 691 1.32 -21.18 -18.57
CA GLU A 691 -0.03 -21.40 -19.10
C GLU A 691 -0.82 -20.09 -19.16
N ASN A 692 -1.50 -19.83 -20.28
CA ASN A 692 -2.34 -18.65 -20.52
C ASN A 692 -1.62 -17.28 -20.35
N PHE A 693 -0.30 -17.21 -20.61
CA PHE A 693 0.43 -15.95 -20.53
C PHE A 693 0.09 -14.98 -21.67
N ASP A 694 -0.35 -13.75 -21.35
CA ASP A 694 -0.58 -12.69 -22.33
C ASP A 694 0.75 -12.10 -22.84
N THR A 695 1.10 -12.41 -24.09
CA THR A 695 2.33 -11.96 -24.76
C THR A 695 2.26 -10.54 -25.32
N TYR A 696 1.11 -9.87 -25.23
CA TYR A 696 0.86 -8.57 -25.85
C TYR A 696 1.96 -7.53 -25.60
N GLN A 697 2.49 -7.44 -24.38
CA GLN A 697 3.54 -6.47 -24.08
C GLN A 697 4.85 -6.78 -24.79
N ILE A 698 5.21 -8.06 -24.88
CA ILE A 698 6.40 -8.52 -25.61
C ILE A 698 6.20 -8.21 -27.09
N ASP A 699 5.04 -8.57 -27.64
CA ASP A 699 4.68 -8.38 -29.05
C ASP A 699 4.79 -6.93 -29.50
N ASN A 700 4.24 -5.99 -28.73
CA ASN A 700 4.29 -4.58 -29.11
C ASN A 700 5.72 -4.00 -29.09
N HIS A 701 6.48 -4.32 -28.05
CA HIS A 701 7.87 -3.85 -27.94
C HIS A 701 8.77 -4.53 -28.99
N TYR A 702 8.49 -5.78 -29.34
CA TYR A 702 9.18 -6.51 -30.39
C TYR A 702 8.87 -5.96 -31.79
N ALA A 703 7.60 -5.66 -32.10
CA ALA A 703 7.21 -5.00 -33.35
C ALA A 703 7.89 -3.63 -33.50
N ARG A 704 7.98 -2.87 -32.41
CA ARG A 704 8.74 -1.61 -32.37
C ARG A 704 10.22 -1.83 -32.65
N PHE A 705 10.82 -2.82 -32.00
CA PHE A 705 12.21 -3.21 -32.21
C PHE A 705 12.49 -3.56 -33.68
N ILE A 706 11.65 -4.37 -34.31
CA ILE A 706 11.82 -4.78 -35.72
C ILE A 706 11.87 -3.55 -36.62
N ILE A 707 10.89 -2.65 -36.51
CA ILE A 707 10.81 -1.46 -37.36
C ILE A 707 11.98 -0.50 -37.09
N GLU A 708 12.33 -0.23 -35.82
CA GLU A 708 13.44 0.68 -35.48
C GLU A 708 14.80 0.14 -35.91
N ASN A 709 15.04 -1.17 -35.73
CA ASN A 709 16.25 -1.84 -36.20
C ASN A 709 16.35 -1.73 -37.73
N GLU A 710 15.25 -2.01 -38.44
CA GLU A 710 15.22 -1.94 -39.89
C GLU A 710 15.40 -0.51 -40.38
N ILE A 711 14.80 0.50 -39.75
CA ILE A 711 15.00 1.92 -40.08
C ILE A 711 16.44 2.39 -39.85
N LYS A 712 17.22 1.73 -38.99
CA LYS A 712 18.61 2.15 -38.74
C LYS A 712 19.66 1.34 -39.51
N PHE A 713 19.49 0.03 -39.59
CA PHE A 713 20.49 -0.91 -40.12
C PHE A 713 19.99 -1.73 -41.31
N GLY A 714 18.68 -1.68 -41.58
CA GLY A 714 18.07 -2.39 -42.68
C GLY A 714 18.54 -1.97 -44.07
N THR A 715 18.23 -2.82 -45.05
CA THR A 715 18.56 -2.67 -46.47
C THR A 715 17.30 -2.84 -47.32
N LYS A 716 17.35 -2.45 -48.60
CA LYS A 716 16.28 -2.73 -49.57
C LYS A 716 15.84 -4.20 -49.57
N ALA A 717 16.77 -5.16 -49.43
CA ALA A 717 16.46 -6.58 -49.48
C ALA A 717 15.71 -7.10 -48.23
N THR A 718 15.87 -6.46 -47.09
CA THR A 718 15.33 -6.91 -45.79
C THR A 718 14.11 -6.09 -45.33
N CYS A 719 13.98 -4.85 -45.81
CA CYS A 719 13.07 -3.87 -45.24
C CYS A 719 11.60 -4.29 -45.26
N MET A 720 11.12 -4.86 -46.36
CA MET A 720 9.72 -5.24 -46.50
C MET A 720 9.36 -6.52 -45.74
N GLN A 721 10.30 -7.44 -45.60
CA GLN A 721 10.08 -8.64 -44.78
C GLN A 721 9.94 -8.23 -43.31
N ALA A 722 10.85 -7.38 -42.81
CA ALA A 722 10.80 -6.86 -41.45
C ALA A 722 9.53 -6.04 -41.20
N PHE A 723 9.19 -5.12 -42.11
CA PHE A 723 7.97 -4.31 -42.01
C PHE A 723 6.70 -5.18 -41.97
N SER A 724 6.56 -6.11 -42.91
CA SER A 724 5.38 -6.97 -43.00
C SER A 724 5.23 -7.85 -41.76
N TYR A 725 6.34 -8.33 -41.18
CA TYR A 725 6.32 -9.10 -39.95
C TYR A 725 5.94 -8.24 -38.74
N ALA A 726 6.49 -7.05 -38.60
CA ALA A 726 6.07 -6.13 -37.55
C ALA A 726 4.59 -5.75 -37.68
N HIS A 727 4.13 -5.50 -38.91
CA HIS A 727 2.72 -5.19 -39.18
C HIS A 727 1.78 -6.34 -38.82
N SER A 728 2.14 -7.60 -39.14
CA SER A 728 1.31 -8.75 -38.78
C SER A 728 1.17 -8.94 -37.26
N ILE A 729 2.23 -8.67 -36.49
CA ILE A 729 2.18 -8.65 -35.01
C ILE A 729 1.21 -7.57 -34.52
N LEU A 730 1.25 -6.38 -35.13
CA LEU A 730 0.34 -5.29 -34.77
C LEU A 730 -1.11 -5.67 -35.07
N MET A 731 -1.38 -6.34 -36.20
CA MET A 731 -2.72 -6.74 -36.65
C MET A 731 -3.25 -8.04 -36.05
N ASP A 732 -2.49 -8.72 -35.19
CA ASP A 732 -2.89 -9.99 -34.59
C ASP A 732 -4.22 -9.86 -33.81
N PRO A 733 -5.28 -10.61 -34.18
CA PRO A 733 -6.59 -10.56 -33.52
C PRO A 733 -6.53 -10.88 -32.02
N LYS A 734 -5.54 -11.66 -31.57
CA LYS A 734 -5.35 -11.97 -30.14
C LYS A 734 -5.12 -10.69 -29.30
N HIS A 735 -4.77 -9.58 -29.93
CA HIS A 735 -4.53 -8.29 -29.30
C HIS A 735 -5.79 -7.44 -29.12
N LYS A 736 -7.01 -8.00 -29.19
CA LYS A 736 -8.28 -7.26 -28.99
C LYS A 736 -8.26 -5.91 -29.71
N THR A 737 -8.22 -5.99 -31.05
CA THR A 737 -7.87 -4.88 -31.96
C THR A 737 -8.70 -3.61 -31.78
N GLU A 738 -9.90 -3.74 -31.23
CA GLU A 738 -10.91 -2.70 -31.01
C GLU A 738 -10.70 -1.85 -29.74
N VAL A 739 -9.86 -2.28 -28.78
CA VAL A 739 -9.69 -1.61 -27.47
C VAL A 739 -8.23 -1.25 -27.14
N ARG A 740 -7.26 -1.73 -27.91
CA ARG A 740 -5.82 -1.60 -27.59
C ARG A 740 -5.12 -0.53 -28.43
N TYR A 741 -4.61 0.53 -27.78
CA TYR A 741 -4.01 1.69 -28.45
C TYR A 741 -2.49 1.59 -28.74
N TYR A 742 -1.75 0.71 -28.05
CA TYR A 742 -0.28 0.62 -28.19
C TYR A 742 0.19 0.36 -29.63
N PRO A 743 -0.53 -0.41 -30.47
CA PRO A 743 -0.16 -0.56 -31.87
C PRO A 743 -0.07 0.76 -32.65
N TYR A 744 -0.85 1.77 -32.29
CA TYR A 744 -0.78 3.10 -32.90
C TYR A 744 0.49 3.85 -32.52
N ARG A 745 1.02 3.62 -31.30
CA ARG A 745 2.32 4.14 -30.89
C ARG A 745 3.45 3.55 -31.73
N VAL A 746 3.39 2.25 -32.02
CA VAL A 746 4.37 1.59 -32.91
C VAL A 746 4.21 2.07 -34.35
N ALA A 747 2.96 2.23 -34.83
CA ALA A 747 2.65 2.70 -36.18
C ALA A 747 3.13 4.14 -36.47
N GLN A 748 3.48 4.93 -35.44
CA GLN A 748 4.16 6.22 -35.66
C GLN A 748 5.46 6.05 -36.46
N ASN A 749 6.12 4.88 -36.37
CA ASN A 749 7.33 4.56 -37.12
C ASN A 749 7.09 4.23 -38.60
N TYR A 750 5.84 4.16 -39.07
CA TYR A 750 5.54 3.93 -40.49
C TYR A 750 5.98 5.11 -41.35
N TYR A 751 5.87 6.33 -40.83
CA TYR A 751 6.32 7.52 -41.55
C TYR A 751 7.86 7.59 -41.70
N PRO A 752 8.67 7.40 -40.64
CA PRO A 752 10.12 7.22 -40.79
C PRO A 752 10.53 6.07 -41.71
N PHE A 753 9.81 4.93 -41.69
CA PHE A 753 10.05 3.83 -42.62
C PHE A 753 9.78 4.25 -44.07
N TYR A 754 8.66 4.95 -44.30
CA TYR A 754 8.30 5.52 -45.60
C TYR A 754 9.38 6.47 -46.11
N GLU A 755 9.83 7.42 -45.29
CA GLU A 755 10.87 8.38 -45.67
C GLU A 755 12.17 7.70 -46.08
N ARG A 756 12.53 6.60 -45.40
CA ARG A 756 13.77 5.87 -45.67
C ARG A 756 13.68 4.97 -46.90
N PHE A 757 12.66 4.13 -46.99
CA PHE A 757 12.68 2.99 -47.91
C PHE A 757 11.69 3.08 -49.07
N TYR A 758 10.61 3.86 -48.97
CA TYR A 758 9.47 3.76 -49.90
C TYR A 758 9.85 3.92 -51.38
N LYS A 759 10.78 4.84 -51.68
CA LYS A 759 11.27 5.09 -53.05
C LYS A 759 12.10 3.94 -53.62
N GLU A 760 12.66 3.10 -52.77
CA GLU A 760 13.51 1.97 -53.16
C GLU A 760 12.72 0.67 -53.35
N LEU A 761 11.48 0.63 -52.84
CA LEU A 761 10.58 -0.52 -52.92
C LEU A 761 10.15 -0.81 -54.37
N SER A 762 9.91 -2.08 -54.67
CA SER A 762 9.21 -2.48 -55.90
C SER A 762 7.73 -2.05 -55.87
N HIS A 763 7.09 -2.00 -57.04
CA HIS A 763 5.67 -1.63 -57.13
C HIS A 763 4.77 -2.48 -56.23
N LYS A 764 5.00 -3.79 -56.20
CA LYS A 764 4.24 -4.73 -55.35
C LYS A 764 4.47 -4.45 -53.86
N GLU A 765 5.69 -4.10 -53.47
CA GLU A 765 6.02 -3.76 -52.08
C GLU A 765 5.41 -2.42 -51.66
N GLN A 766 5.37 -1.44 -52.57
CA GLN A 766 4.68 -0.16 -52.34
C GLN A 766 3.18 -0.38 -52.11
N GLU A 767 2.53 -1.22 -52.91
CA GLU A 767 1.13 -1.61 -52.72
C GLU A 767 0.89 -2.25 -51.35
N ILE A 768 1.75 -3.20 -50.94
CA ILE A 768 1.66 -3.84 -49.61
C ILE A 768 1.81 -2.81 -48.50
N PHE A 769 2.80 -1.93 -48.58
CA PHE A 769 3.02 -0.89 -47.57
C PHE A 769 1.82 0.07 -47.46
N ILE A 770 1.27 0.52 -48.59
CA ILE A 770 0.09 1.37 -48.64
C ILE A 770 -1.10 0.64 -48.00
N GLN A 771 -1.33 -0.63 -48.37
CA GLN A 771 -2.41 -1.44 -47.80
C GLN A 771 -2.28 -1.60 -46.28
N SER A 772 -1.06 -1.84 -45.76
CA SER A 772 -0.80 -1.86 -44.32
C SER A 772 -1.11 -0.52 -43.63
N CYS A 773 -0.83 0.61 -44.29
CA CYS A 773 -1.22 1.93 -43.78
C CYS A 773 -2.75 2.09 -43.74
N PHE A 774 -3.46 1.62 -44.77
CA PHE A 774 -4.93 1.61 -44.81
C PHE A 774 -5.53 0.76 -43.69
N GLU A 775 -4.98 -0.43 -43.45
CA GLU A 775 -5.45 -1.35 -42.42
C GLU A 775 -5.28 -0.76 -41.02
N ILE A 776 -4.12 -0.16 -40.72
CA ILE A 776 -3.90 0.53 -39.45
C ILE A 776 -4.84 1.74 -39.33
N LEU A 777 -5.04 2.53 -40.40
CA LEU A 777 -5.94 3.67 -40.34
C LEU A 777 -7.39 3.23 -40.14
N LYS A 778 -7.86 2.19 -40.82
CA LYS A 778 -9.20 1.60 -40.64
C LYS A 778 -9.38 1.12 -39.21
N ARG A 779 -8.40 0.40 -38.67
CA ARG A 779 -8.40 -0.05 -37.27
C ARG A 779 -8.44 1.15 -36.31
N LEU A 780 -7.65 2.19 -36.59
CA LEU A 780 -7.62 3.42 -35.80
C LEU A 780 -8.99 4.11 -35.81
N LYS A 781 -9.66 4.19 -36.97
CA LYS A 781 -11.02 4.75 -37.07
C LYS A 781 -12.04 3.93 -36.30
N SER A 782 -12.02 2.61 -36.44
CA SER A 782 -12.85 1.71 -35.65
C SER A 782 -12.61 1.89 -34.14
N TYR A 783 -11.35 1.99 -33.70
CA TYR A 783 -10.99 2.30 -32.32
C TYR A 783 -11.50 3.67 -31.85
N LEU A 784 -11.51 4.69 -32.72
CA LEU A 784 -12.10 6.00 -32.42
C LEU A 784 -13.62 5.94 -32.27
N GLU A 785 -14.30 5.04 -32.99
CA GLU A 785 -15.75 4.86 -32.94
C GLU A 785 -16.19 4.02 -31.71
N THR A 786 -15.41 3.00 -31.34
CA THR A 786 -15.74 2.09 -30.24
C THR A 786 -15.34 2.62 -28.87
N THR A 787 -14.36 3.52 -28.79
CA THR A 787 -13.83 3.98 -27.49
C THR A 787 -14.10 5.48 -27.27
N THR A 788 -14.87 5.80 -26.23
CA THR A 788 -15.27 7.18 -25.88
C THR A 788 -14.09 8.12 -25.59
N THR A 789 -12.90 7.59 -25.28
CA THR A 789 -11.69 8.37 -24.94
C THR A 789 -10.54 8.21 -25.94
N ALA A 790 -10.76 7.46 -27.03
CA ALA A 790 -9.75 7.20 -28.06
C ALA A 790 -9.30 8.47 -28.77
N SER A 791 -10.24 9.40 -28.98
CA SER A 791 -10.05 10.65 -29.70
C SER A 791 -9.10 11.63 -29.00
N ASP A 792 -8.83 11.47 -27.70
CA ASP A 792 -7.97 12.37 -26.94
C ASP A 792 -6.52 11.91 -26.78
N ARG A 793 -6.23 10.63 -27.07
CA ARG A 793 -4.88 10.08 -26.88
C ARG A 793 -3.89 10.63 -27.90
N THR A 794 -2.78 11.18 -27.41
CA THR A 794 -1.76 11.82 -28.28
C THR A 794 -1.10 10.85 -29.24
N ASP A 795 -0.88 9.59 -28.84
CA ASP A 795 -0.26 8.59 -29.70
C ASP A 795 -1.15 8.23 -30.89
N VAL A 796 -2.47 8.22 -30.68
CA VAL A 796 -3.48 7.98 -31.72
C VAL A 796 -3.50 9.16 -32.68
N LYS A 797 -3.61 10.40 -32.17
CA LYS A 797 -3.56 11.63 -32.99
C LYS A 797 -2.28 11.73 -33.83
N LYS A 798 -1.12 11.41 -33.25
CA LYS A 798 0.17 11.41 -33.97
C LYS A 798 0.22 10.33 -35.04
N SER A 799 -0.23 9.12 -34.71
CA SER A 799 -0.28 8.01 -35.66
C SER A 799 -1.18 8.35 -36.85
N GLU A 800 -2.40 8.84 -36.58
CA GLU A 800 -3.33 9.30 -37.61
C GLU A 800 -2.71 10.41 -38.47
N LYS A 801 -2.12 11.43 -37.86
CA LYS A 801 -1.45 12.53 -38.59
C LYS A 801 -0.32 12.01 -39.49
N ASN A 802 0.49 11.08 -39.00
CA ASN A 802 1.59 10.50 -39.76
C ASN A 802 1.08 9.66 -40.94
N LEU A 803 0.05 8.84 -40.73
CA LEU A 803 -0.57 8.03 -41.79
C LEU A 803 -1.23 8.92 -42.87
N LEU A 804 -1.99 9.93 -42.46
CA LEU A 804 -2.59 10.90 -43.39
C LEU A 804 -1.54 11.70 -44.16
N ARG A 805 -0.39 11.98 -43.54
CA ARG A 805 0.74 12.62 -44.23
C ARG A 805 1.31 11.74 -45.33
N ILE A 806 1.48 10.44 -45.09
CA ILE A 806 1.92 9.48 -46.13
C ILE A 806 0.95 9.52 -47.31
N PHE A 807 -0.36 9.39 -47.05
CA PHE A 807 -1.36 9.40 -48.13
C PHE A 807 -1.37 10.70 -48.92
N LYS A 808 -1.21 11.84 -48.24
CA LYS A 808 -1.12 13.15 -48.89
C LYS A 808 0.12 13.24 -49.79
N GLU A 809 1.28 12.79 -49.33
CA GLU A 809 2.51 12.82 -50.12
C GLU A 809 2.46 11.87 -51.33
N LEU A 810 1.65 10.82 -51.26
CA LEU A 810 1.41 9.86 -52.34
C LEU A 810 0.21 10.21 -53.24
N ASN A 811 -0.50 11.32 -52.99
CA ASN A 811 -1.74 11.69 -53.68
C ASN A 811 -2.84 10.60 -53.64
N ILE A 812 -2.92 9.86 -52.53
CA ILE A 812 -3.93 8.82 -52.32
C ILE A 812 -5.11 9.41 -51.53
N THR A 813 -6.32 9.31 -52.07
CA THR A 813 -7.54 9.72 -51.38
C THR A 813 -8.06 8.56 -50.52
N TYR A 814 -8.20 8.78 -49.21
CA TYR A 814 -8.87 7.83 -48.33
C TYR A 814 -10.39 8.04 -48.44
N GLU A 815 -11.09 7.17 -49.18
CA GLU A 815 -12.55 7.16 -49.20
C GLU A 815 -13.07 6.27 -48.05
N THR A 816 -13.75 6.87 -47.08
CA THR A 816 -14.53 6.15 -46.06
C THR A 816 -15.68 5.43 -46.76
N LYS A 817 -15.61 4.10 -46.84
CA LYS A 817 -16.78 3.25 -47.11
C LYS A 817 -17.33 2.70 -45.81
#